data_AF-A0A974A583-F1
#
_entry.id   AF-A0A974A583-F1
#
_cell.length_a   1.000
_cell.length_b   1.000
_cell.length_c   1.000
_cell.angle_alpha   90.00
_cell.angle_beta   90.00
_cell.angle_gamma   90.00
#
_symmetry.space_group_name_H-M   'P 1'
#
loop_
_entity.id
_entity.type
_entity.pdbx_description
1 polymer ?
#
loop_
_entity_poly.entity_id
_entity_poly.type
_entity_poly.pdbx_seq_one_letter_code
_entity_poly.pdbx_strand_id
1 'polypeptide(L)'
;MSGPSDFQPSNPALKWIERRLPIMGLVHSSFVAYPTPRNLNYWWTFGAILSLMLGLQILTGVILAMHYTPHADLAFKSVELIVRDVNYGWLLRNMHACGASMFFFAVYVHMFRGLYYGSYKEPREVLWILGVIIYLLMMATGFMGYVLPWGQMSFWGATVITNLFSAIPYFGESIVTLLWGGYSVGNPTLNRFFSLHYLLPFVIAGVVVLHVWALHVAGQNNPAGVEAKTEKDSVPFTPYATIKDAFGVSCFLIFFAWFIFYMPNYLGDADNYIPANPGVTPAHIVPEWYYLPFYAILRSIPNKLAGVVAMFGAIVILAFLPWLDNARTRSSKYRPLAKQFFWIFVVVCILLGYLGSQPPEGIYVIAGRILTVCYFAYFLIVLPLLSRIETPRPLPNSIADDVLAKSKGRVVTAASVMLALVVAGGLFAGSTQNAKAEEGGNAPPAQSWSFSGPFGKYDRGSLQRGLKVYKEVCSACHGLSYVAFRNLADAGGPGYSVAQAAAFASEYKIKDGPNDQGEMFERPGRPADYFPSPFPNEQAARVANGGAAPPDLSLITKARSYKRGFPQFVIDFFSQYQEQGPDYVDAILQGFEDKAPAGVTIPEGSYYNKYFPGHSIKMPKPLSDGQVTFDDGSPATVKQYAHDVTTFLMWAAEPHMEERKRIGMQVFFFLIVFAILMYFTKRKVWADAH
;
A
#
# COMPACT_ATOMS: atom_id res chain seq x y z
N MET A 1 -23.02 -22.40 -17.93
CA MET A 1 -22.65 -23.42 -18.94
C MET A 1 -23.75 -24.47 -19.01
N SER A 2 -24.86 -24.14 -19.66
CA SER A 2 -25.92 -25.10 -19.96
C SER A 2 -26.32 -24.90 -21.42
N GLY A 3 -25.89 -25.84 -22.27
CA GLY A 3 -26.06 -25.82 -23.72
C GLY A 3 -24.80 -26.33 -24.43
N PRO A 4 -24.93 -27.02 -25.57
CA PRO A 4 -23.77 -27.39 -26.39
C PRO A 4 -23.04 -26.13 -26.88
N SER A 5 -21.70 -26.15 -26.82
CA SER A 5 -20.86 -25.08 -27.36
C SER A 5 -21.14 -24.93 -28.87
N ASP A 6 -21.38 -23.69 -29.30
CA ASP A 6 -21.52 -23.31 -30.71
C ASP A 6 -20.14 -23.23 -31.42
N PHE A 7 -19.05 -23.39 -30.67
CA PHE A 7 -17.70 -23.34 -31.20
C PHE A 7 -17.39 -24.55 -32.10
N GLN A 8 -17.21 -24.29 -33.39
CA GLN A 8 -16.86 -25.30 -34.41
C GLN A 8 -15.51 -24.95 -35.03
N PRO A 9 -14.38 -25.47 -34.50
CA PRO A 9 -13.07 -25.16 -35.05
C PRO A 9 -12.94 -25.76 -36.47
N SER A 10 -12.37 -25.01 -37.40
CA SER A 10 -12.14 -25.49 -38.78
C SER A 10 -10.92 -26.40 -38.90
N ASN A 11 -9.87 -26.14 -38.12
CA ASN A 11 -8.60 -26.87 -38.14
C ASN A 11 -8.76 -28.31 -37.58
N PRO A 12 -8.30 -29.36 -38.29
CA PRO A 12 -8.43 -30.75 -37.86
C PRO A 12 -7.81 -31.06 -36.48
N ALA A 13 -6.67 -30.46 -36.15
CA ALA A 13 -6.03 -30.63 -34.84
C ALA A 13 -6.90 -30.02 -33.72
N LEU A 14 -7.46 -28.83 -33.96
CA LEU A 14 -8.37 -28.19 -33.01
C LEU A 14 -9.68 -28.99 -32.84
N LYS A 15 -10.23 -29.56 -33.91
CA LYS A 15 -11.36 -30.49 -33.82
C LYS A 15 -11.03 -31.73 -32.99
N TRP A 16 -9.82 -32.28 -33.15
CA TRP A 16 -9.37 -33.46 -32.40
C TRP A 16 -9.28 -33.16 -30.90
N ILE A 17 -8.75 -31.97 -30.54
CA ILE A 17 -8.66 -31.50 -29.15
C ILE A 17 -10.05 -31.25 -28.59
N GLU A 18 -10.89 -30.45 -29.27
CA GLU A 18 -12.21 -30.04 -28.78
C GLU A 18 -13.13 -31.25 -28.50
N ARG A 19 -13.02 -32.31 -29.30
CA ARG A 19 -13.78 -33.57 -29.08
C ARG A 19 -13.37 -34.33 -27.81
N ARG A 20 -12.18 -34.09 -27.27
CA ARG A 20 -11.62 -34.81 -26.10
C ARG A 20 -11.56 -33.94 -24.86
N LEU A 21 -11.22 -32.66 -25.04
CA LEU A 21 -11.02 -31.68 -24.01
C LEU A 21 -11.52 -30.32 -24.53
N PRO A 22 -12.81 -29.99 -24.35
CA PRO A 22 -13.47 -28.84 -24.97
C PRO A 22 -13.11 -27.49 -24.31
N ILE A 23 -11.80 -27.24 -24.14
CA ILE A 23 -11.28 -26.02 -23.51
C ILE A 23 -11.55 -24.81 -24.40
N MET A 24 -11.48 -24.95 -25.72
CA MET A 24 -11.69 -23.80 -26.61
C MET A 24 -13.18 -23.41 -26.63
N GLY A 25 -14.09 -24.38 -26.67
CA GLY A 25 -15.53 -24.12 -26.52
C GLY A 25 -15.88 -23.52 -25.16
N LEU A 26 -15.23 -23.98 -24.09
CA LEU A 26 -15.35 -23.39 -22.76
C LEU A 26 -14.92 -21.91 -22.75
N VAL A 27 -13.75 -21.58 -23.33
CA VAL A 27 -13.26 -20.21 -23.42
C VAL A 27 -14.16 -19.36 -24.32
N HIS A 28 -14.59 -19.88 -25.47
CA HIS A 28 -15.47 -19.19 -26.41
C HIS A 28 -16.80 -18.81 -25.74
N SER A 29 -17.47 -19.78 -25.12
CA SER A 29 -18.75 -19.55 -24.44
C SER A 29 -18.62 -18.62 -23.22
N SER A 30 -17.46 -18.60 -22.56
CA SER A 30 -17.24 -17.82 -21.33
C SER A 30 -16.76 -16.39 -21.58
N PHE A 31 -15.95 -16.16 -22.61
CA PHE A 31 -15.26 -14.86 -22.83
C PHE A 31 -15.46 -14.28 -24.22
N VAL A 32 -16.05 -15.02 -25.16
CA VAL A 32 -16.34 -14.51 -26.51
C VAL A 32 -17.84 -14.29 -26.68
N ALA A 33 -18.61 -15.37 -26.68
CA ALA A 33 -20.03 -15.37 -26.93
C ALA A 33 -20.89 -14.98 -25.72
N TYR A 34 -20.30 -14.86 -24.52
CA TYR A 34 -21.06 -14.60 -23.29
C TYR A 34 -21.92 -13.32 -23.40
N PRO A 35 -23.25 -13.40 -23.20
CA PRO A 35 -24.14 -12.26 -23.37
C PRO A 35 -23.98 -11.26 -22.22
N THR A 36 -23.59 -10.03 -22.56
CA THR A 36 -23.28 -8.95 -21.63
C THR A 36 -24.29 -7.81 -21.78
N PRO A 37 -24.89 -7.28 -20.69
CA PRO A 37 -25.81 -6.15 -20.76
C PRO A 37 -25.21 -4.93 -21.48
N ARG A 38 -25.97 -4.30 -22.39
CA ARG A 38 -25.46 -3.15 -23.18
C ARG A 38 -25.15 -1.91 -22.35
N ASN A 39 -25.91 -1.68 -21.27
CA ASN A 39 -25.82 -0.46 -20.46
C ASN A 39 -24.75 -0.51 -19.35
N LEU A 40 -23.83 -1.49 -19.35
CA LEU A 40 -22.78 -1.58 -18.33
C LEU A 40 -21.83 -0.38 -18.39
N ASN A 41 -21.79 0.41 -17.31
CA ASN A 41 -20.85 1.50 -17.15
C ASN A 41 -19.44 1.01 -16.73
N TYR A 42 -18.53 1.94 -16.46
CA TYR A 42 -17.14 1.64 -16.10
C TYR A 42 -16.97 0.99 -14.72
N TRP A 43 -17.95 1.06 -13.81
CA TRP A 43 -17.82 0.37 -12.52
C TRP A 43 -17.76 -1.16 -12.66
N TRP A 44 -18.16 -1.71 -13.82
CA TRP A 44 -18.04 -3.14 -14.13
C TRP A 44 -16.62 -3.57 -14.55
N THR A 45 -15.71 -2.65 -14.87
CA THR A 45 -14.33 -2.98 -15.26
C THR A 45 -13.49 -3.45 -14.06
N PHE A 46 -13.90 -3.13 -12.83
CA PHE A 46 -13.17 -3.48 -11.61
C PHE A 46 -13.05 -4.99 -11.38
N GLY A 47 -13.94 -5.81 -11.95
CA GLY A 47 -13.74 -7.27 -11.95
C GLY A 47 -12.49 -7.68 -12.71
N ALA A 48 -12.30 -7.15 -13.92
CA ALA A 48 -11.10 -7.40 -14.73
C ALA A 48 -9.83 -6.83 -14.09
N ILE A 49 -9.90 -5.64 -13.49
CA ILE A 49 -8.79 -5.04 -12.73
C ILE A 49 -8.38 -5.96 -11.57
N LEU A 50 -9.33 -6.48 -10.78
CA LEU A 50 -9.03 -7.40 -9.68
C LEU A 50 -8.35 -8.69 -10.16
N SER A 51 -8.81 -9.26 -11.28
CA SER A 51 -8.17 -10.44 -11.88
C SER A 51 -6.73 -10.14 -12.33
N LEU A 52 -6.50 -8.97 -12.93
CA LEU A 52 -5.15 -8.53 -13.29
C LEU A 52 -4.27 -8.34 -12.05
N MET A 53 -4.79 -7.71 -10.99
CA MET A 53 -4.04 -7.51 -9.75
C MET A 53 -3.71 -8.83 -9.08
N LEU A 54 -4.62 -9.81 -9.05
CA LEU A 54 -4.34 -11.14 -8.53
C LEU A 54 -3.20 -11.81 -9.29
N GLY A 55 -3.25 -11.80 -10.63
CA GLY A 55 -2.18 -12.34 -11.48
C GLY A 55 -0.84 -11.64 -11.24
N LEU A 56 -0.86 -10.31 -11.12
CA LEU A 56 0.31 -9.50 -10.82
C LEU A 56 0.91 -9.83 -9.45
N GLN A 57 0.09 -9.95 -8.40
CA GLN A 57 0.56 -10.29 -7.05
C GLN A 57 1.17 -11.69 -7.01
N ILE A 58 0.56 -12.67 -7.68
CA ILE A 58 1.11 -14.04 -7.76
C ILE A 58 2.45 -14.01 -8.49
N LEU A 59 2.52 -13.39 -9.67
CA LEU A 59 3.74 -13.37 -10.48
C LEU A 59 4.89 -12.68 -9.74
N THR A 60 4.66 -11.46 -9.24
CA THR A 60 5.69 -10.72 -8.48
C THR A 60 6.04 -11.42 -7.17
N GLY A 61 5.07 -11.99 -6.47
CA GLY A 61 5.30 -12.72 -5.21
C GLY A 61 6.15 -13.96 -5.38
N VAL A 62 5.90 -14.77 -6.43
CA VAL A 62 6.71 -15.94 -6.76
C VAL A 62 8.15 -15.55 -7.07
N ILE A 63 8.37 -14.49 -7.85
CA ILE A 63 9.73 -14.01 -8.18
C ILE A 63 10.43 -13.48 -6.92
N LEU A 64 9.74 -12.67 -6.10
CA LEU A 64 10.30 -12.16 -4.83
C LEU A 64 10.66 -13.30 -3.87
N ALA A 65 9.86 -14.36 -3.82
CA ALA A 65 10.13 -15.54 -2.99
C ALA A 65 11.40 -16.31 -3.40
N MET A 66 11.89 -16.16 -4.65
CA MET A 66 13.17 -16.75 -5.08
C MET A 66 14.38 -16.08 -4.41
N HIS A 67 14.21 -14.89 -3.86
CA HIS A 67 15.28 -14.07 -3.27
C HIS A 67 15.06 -13.74 -1.79
N TYR A 68 13.84 -13.94 -1.29
CA TYR A 68 13.47 -13.68 0.10
C TYR A 68 13.89 -14.83 1.03
N THR A 69 14.32 -14.50 2.25
CA THR A 69 14.65 -15.49 3.28
C THR A 69 13.69 -15.39 4.48
N PRO A 70 12.81 -16.38 4.72
CA PRO A 70 11.83 -16.37 5.82
C PRO A 70 12.46 -16.73 7.17
N HIS A 71 13.44 -15.94 7.60
CA HIS A 71 14.14 -16.08 8.88
C HIS A 71 14.27 -14.73 9.58
N ALA A 72 13.98 -14.63 10.88
CA ALA A 72 13.93 -13.35 11.60
C ALA A 72 15.22 -12.52 11.47
N ASP A 73 16.39 -13.18 11.50
CA ASP A 73 17.70 -12.51 11.36
C ASP A 73 18.02 -12.05 9.92
N LEU A 74 17.35 -12.60 8.92
CA LEU A 74 17.70 -12.41 7.50
C LEU A 74 16.59 -11.75 6.68
N ALA A 75 15.35 -11.76 7.14
CA ALA A 75 14.18 -11.33 6.36
C ALA A 75 14.31 -9.87 5.91
N PHE A 76 14.54 -8.95 6.84
CA PHE A 76 14.71 -7.53 6.55
C PHE A 76 15.88 -7.30 5.57
N LYS A 77 17.05 -7.91 5.85
CA LYS A 77 18.22 -7.82 4.98
C LYS A 77 17.92 -8.36 3.59
N SER A 78 17.26 -9.50 3.46
CA SER A 78 16.93 -10.11 2.16
C SER A 78 16.03 -9.22 1.32
N VAL A 79 15.10 -8.47 1.93
CA VAL A 79 14.28 -7.48 1.21
C VAL A 79 15.13 -6.31 0.70
N GLU A 80 16.09 -5.84 1.48
CA GLU A 80 17.01 -4.79 1.03
C GLU A 80 17.93 -5.26 -0.09
N LEU A 81 18.41 -6.50 -0.03
CA LEU A 81 19.17 -7.13 -1.11
C LEU A 81 18.33 -7.26 -2.39
N ILE A 82 17.04 -7.62 -2.27
CA ILE A 82 16.13 -7.62 -3.42
C ILE A 82 16.08 -6.23 -4.06
N VAL A 83 15.87 -5.18 -3.26
CA VAL A 83 15.70 -3.83 -3.78
C VAL A 83 16.98 -3.32 -4.48
N ARG A 84 18.16 -3.72 -4.01
CA ARG A 84 19.45 -3.16 -4.44
C ARG A 84 20.22 -4.01 -5.44
N ASP A 85 20.24 -5.32 -5.22
CA ASP A 85 21.14 -6.22 -5.94
C ASP A 85 20.44 -7.04 -7.03
N VAL A 86 19.15 -7.31 -6.86
CA VAL A 86 18.39 -8.09 -7.86
C VAL A 86 18.02 -7.17 -9.02
N ASN A 87 18.28 -7.63 -10.25
CA ASN A 87 17.90 -6.91 -11.47
C ASN A 87 16.40 -6.58 -11.46
N TYR A 88 16.06 -5.30 -11.49
CA TYR A 88 14.69 -4.80 -11.35
C TYR A 88 13.97 -5.25 -10.05
N GLY A 89 14.70 -5.66 -9.02
CA GLY A 89 14.11 -6.08 -7.75
C GLY A 89 13.38 -4.94 -7.04
N TRP A 90 13.88 -3.69 -7.14
CA TRP A 90 13.14 -2.50 -6.70
C TRP A 90 11.77 -2.36 -7.38
N LEU A 91 11.69 -2.68 -8.68
CA LEU A 91 10.45 -2.58 -9.45
C LEU A 91 9.48 -3.68 -9.02
N LEU A 92 9.96 -4.93 -8.89
CA LEU A 92 9.16 -6.06 -8.43
C LEU A 92 8.62 -5.82 -7.02
N ARG A 93 9.46 -5.33 -6.09
CA ARG A 93 9.05 -4.98 -4.73
C ARG A 93 7.99 -3.88 -4.73
N ASN A 94 8.19 -2.82 -5.52
CA ASN A 94 7.22 -1.72 -5.60
C ASN A 94 5.91 -2.15 -6.26
N MET A 95 5.96 -2.97 -7.32
CA MET A 95 4.78 -3.55 -7.95
C MET A 95 4.00 -4.42 -6.96
N HIS A 96 4.68 -5.23 -6.14
CA HIS A 96 4.02 -6.10 -5.17
C HIS A 96 3.42 -5.31 -3.99
N ALA A 97 4.15 -4.33 -3.45
CA ALA A 97 3.71 -3.52 -2.32
C ALA A 97 2.62 -2.50 -2.70
N CYS A 98 2.84 -1.68 -3.73
CA CYS A 98 1.80 -0.78 -4.25
C CYS A 98 0.64 -1.58 -4.86
N GLY A 99 0.92 -2.76 -5.43
CA GLY A 99 -0.08 -3.66 -5.98
C GLY A 99 -1.06 -4.16 -4.94
N ALA A 100 -0.62 -4.48 -3.71
CA ALA A 100 -1.51 -4.81 -2.61
C ALA A 100 -2.48 -3.65 -2.31
N SER A 101 -1.99 -2.41 -2.23
CA SER A 101 -2.86 -1.23 -2.07
C SER A 101 -3.85 -1.09 -3.23
N MET A 102 -3.38 -1.22 -4.48
CA MET A 102 -4.26 -1.15 -5.65
C MET A 102 -5.30 -2.27 -5.68
N PHE A 103 -4.97 -3.44 -5.15
CA PHE A 103 -5.88 -4.58 -5.02
C PHE A 103 -7.01 -4.26 -4.04
N PHE A 104 -6.69 -3.70 -2.86
CA PHE A 104 -7.70 -3.26 -1.89
C PHE A 104 -8.51 -2.05 -2.38
N PHE A 105 -7.88 -1.08 -3.03
CA PHE A 105 -8.61 0.03 -3.64
C PHE A 105 -9.64 -0.49 -4.66
N ALA A 106 -9.22 -1.39 -5.54
CA ALA A 106 -10.11 -1.99 -6.53
C ALA A 106 -11.24 -2.82 -5.89
N VAL A 107 -10.97 -3.56 -4.80
CA VAL A 107 -12.00 -4.39 -4.16
C VAL A 107 -13.02 -3.53 -3.43
N TYR A 108 -12.60 -2.43 -2.79
CA TYR A 108 -13.54 -1.49 -2.19
C TYR A 108 -14.48 -0.88 -3.22
N VAL A 109 -13.94 -0.42 -4.36
CA VAL A 109 -14.79 0.08 -5.46
C VAL A 109 -15.73 -1.01 -5.99
N HIS A 110 -15.23 -2.25 -6.15
CA HIS A 110 -16.02 -3.38 -6.62
C HIS A 110 -17.18 -3.72 -5.65
N MET A 111 -16.90 -3.73 -4.34
CA MET A 111 -17.88 -3.97 -3.29
C MET A 111 -18.91 -2.84 -3.21
N PHE A 112 -18.48 -1.58 -3.17
CA PHE A 112 -19.39 -0.42 -3.15
C PHE A 112 -20.28 -0.36 -4.41
N ARG A 113 -19.74 -0.74 -5.58
CA ARG A 113 -20.55 -0.94 -6.78
C ARG A 113 -21.63 -2.00 -6.53
N GLY A 114 -21.26 -3.13 -5.94
CA GLY A 114 -22.20 -4.20 -5.58
C GLY A 114 -23.30 -3.73 -4.63
N LEU A 115 -22.93 -2.98 -3.58
CA LEU A 115 -23.86 -2.35 -2.64
C LEU A 115 -24.83 -1.40 -3.36
N TYR A 116 -24.30 -0.51 -4.21
CA TYR A 116 -25.11 0.51 -4.89
C TYR A 116 -26.11 -0.07 -5.87
N TYR A 117 -25.70 -1.04 -6.69
CA TYR A 117 -26.54 -1.62 -7.73
C TYR A 117 -27.35 -2.84 -7.28
N GLY A 118 -27.24 -3.23 -6.01
CA GLY A 118 -27.95 -4.40 -5.47
C GLY A 118 -27.49 -5.70 -6.11
N SER A 119 -26.21 -5.81 -6.50
CA SER A 119 -25.67 -7.00 -7.17
C SER A 119 -25.54 -8.23 -6.25
N TYR A 120 -25.85 -8.07 -4.97
CA TYR A 120 -25.91 -9.12 -3.96
C TYR A 120 -27.30 -9.75 -3.81
N LYS A 121 -28.34 -9.12 -4.39
CA LYS A 121 -29.73 -9.59 -4.31
C LYS A 121 -29.98 -10.77 -5.24
N GLU A 122 -31.07 -11.47 -5.01
CA GLU A 122 -31.51 -12.61 -5.81
C GLU A 122 -31.40 -12.37 -7.33
N PRO A 123 -30.83 -13.32 -8.11
CA PRO A 123 -30.33 -14.66 -7.72
C PRO A 123 -28.80 -14.71 -7.48
N ARG A 124 -28.19 -13.64 -6.96
CA ARG A 124 -26.73 -13.44 -6.90
C ARG A 124 -26.13 -13.55 -5.50
N GLU A 125 -26.82 -14.20 -4.57
CA GLU A 125 -26.41 -14.38 -3.18
C GLU A 125 -25.12 -15.20 -3.08
N VAL A 126 -25.05 -16.32 -3.79
CA VAL A 126 -23.85 -17.17 -3.84
C VAL A 126 -22.65 -16.41 -4.40
N LEU A 127 -22.88 -15.63 -5.47
CA LEU A 127 -21.85 -14.76 -6.05
C LEU A 127 -21.31 -13.78 -4.99
N TRP A 128 -22.20 -13.15 -4.23
CA TRP A 128 -21.84 -12.21 -3.18
C TRP A 128 -21.06 -12.87 -2.03
N ILE A 129 -21.52 -14.02 -1.53
CA ILE A 129 -20.86 -14.76 -0.45
C ILE A 129 -19.46 -15.19 -0.86
N LEU A 130 -19.28 -15.70 -2.09
CA LEU A 130 -17.95 -16.00 -2.63
C LEU A 130 -17.06 -14.75 -2.68
N GLY A 131 -17.63 -13.59 -3.01
CA GLY A 131 -16.93 -12.30 -2.95
C GLY A 131 -16.50 -11.92 -1.53
N VAL A 132 -17.33 -12.15 -0.51
CA VAL A 132 -16.98 -11.90 0.89
C VAL A 132 -15.87 -12.87 1.36
N ILE A 133 -15.92 -14.14 0.95
CA ILE A 133 -14.84 -15.11 1.22
C ILE A 133 -13.53 -14.66 0.58
N ILE A 134 -13.56 -14.24 -0.69
CA ILE A 134 -12.38 -13.68 -1.37
C ILE A 134 -11.84 -12.48 -0.59
N TYR A 135 -12.70 -11.57 -0.15
CA TYR A 135 -12.28 -10.40 0.63
C TYR A 135 -11.58 -10.79 1.94
N LEU A 136 -12.12 -11.75 2.70
CA LEU A 136 -11.46 -12.27 3.92
C LEU A 136 -10.10 -12.91 3.62
N LEU A 137 -10.01 -13.70 2.54
CA LEU A 137 -8.74 -14.29 2.10
C LEU A 137 -7.73 -13.21 1.68
N MET A 138 -8.18 -12.15 0.99
CA MET A 138 -7.35 -11.00 0.63
C MET A 138 -6.81 -10.29 1.88
N MET A 139 -7.65 -10.06 2.90
CA MET A 139 -7.22 -9.48 4.19
C MET A 139 -6.17 -10.36 4.88
N ALA A 140 -6.42 -11.66 4.99
CA ALA A 140 -5.44 -12.57 5.60
C ALA A 140 -4.11 -12.58 4.82
N THR A 141 -4.18 -12.65 3.50
CA THR A 141 -3.01 -12.66 2.61
C THR A 141 -2.22 -11.36 2.71
N GLY A 142 -2.89 -10.20 2.62
CA GLY A 142 -2.27 -8.88 2.71
C GLY A 142 -1.57 -8.66 4.03
N PHE A 143 -2.22 -9.04 5.14
CA PHE A 143 -1.62 -8.98 6.48
C PHE A 143 -0.33 -9.82 6.57
N MET A 144 -0.38 -11.11 6.19
CA MET A 144 0.80 -11.96 6.30
C MET A 144 1.93 -11.48 5.38
N GLY A 145 1.62 -10.93 4.21
CA GLY A 145 2.59 -10.31 3.31
C GLY A 145 3.29 -9.10 3.93
N TYR A 146 2.53 -8.27 4.66
CA TYR A 146 3.08 -7.11 5.36
C TYR A 146 3.97 -7.50 6.56
N VAL A 147 3.87 -8.72 7.09
CA VAL A 147 4.77 -9.23 8.13
C VAL A 147 6.14 -9.64 7.58
N LEU A 148 6.22 -10.05 6.31
CA LEU A 148 7.44 -10.63 5.72
C LEU A 148 8.66 -9.70 5.69
N PRO A 149 8.54 -8.38 5.43
CA PRO A 149 9.68 -7.48 5.51
C PRO A 149 10.37 -7.42 6.88
N TRP A 150 9.65 -7.82 7.94
CA TRP A 150 10.17 -7.89 9.31
C TRP A 150 10.73 -6.56 9.83
N GLY A 151 10.07 -5.46 9.49
CA GLY A 151 10.28 -4.15 10.10
C GLY A 151 9.47 -3.96 11.39
N GLN A 152 9.53 -2.77 11.98
CA GLN A 152 8.79 -2.45 13.21
C GLN A 152 7.28 -2.64 13.04
N MET A 153 6.69 -2.09 11.97
CA MET A 153 5.25 -2.23 11.72
C MET A 153 4.85 -3.67 11.43
N SER A 154 5.70 -4.43 10.73
CA SER A 154 5.52 -5.88 10.53
C SER A 154 5.41 -6.64 11.85
N PHE A 155 6.38 -6.47 12.76
CA PHE A 155 6.46 -7.22 14.01
C PHE A 155 5.33 -6.86 14.98
N TRP A 156 5.10 -5.56 15.19
CA TRP A 156 4.09 -5.09 16.12
C TRP A 156 2.67 -5.28 15.56
N GLY A 157 2.47 -5.11 14.26
CA GLY A 157 1.23 -5.46 13.57
C GLY A 157 0.91 -6.95 13.74
N ALA A 158 1.90 -7.84 13.55
CA ALA A 158 1.74 -9.26 13.81
C ALA A 158 1.33 -9.54 15.26
N THR A 159 2.00 -8.92 16.22
CA THR A 159 1.72 -9.06 17.66
C THR A 159 0.30 -8.62 18.00
N VAL A 160 -0.14 -7.46 17.52
CA VAL A 160 -1.48 -6.92 17.80
C VAL A 160 -2.56 -7.79 17.16
N ILE A 161 -2.46 -8.09 15.87
CA ILE A 161 -3.52 -8.80 15.12
C ILE A 161 -3.71 -10.22 15.63
N THR A 162 -2.62 -10.96 15.85
CA THR A 162 -2.71 -12.32 16.41
C THR A 162 -3.24 -12.30 17.84
N ASN A 163 -2.87 -11.31 18.65
CA ASN A 163 -3.38 -11.17 20.01
C ASN A 163 -4.87 -10.76 20.07
N LEU A 164 -5.52 -10.41 18.94
CA LEU A 164 -6.97 -10.25 18.92
C LEU A 164 -7.69 -11.58 19.21
N PHE A 165 -7.08 -12.72 18.86
CA PHE A 165 -7.66 -14.04 19.11
C PHE A 165 -7.68 -14.42 20.59
N SER A 166 -6.83 -13.83 21.44
CA SER A 166 -6.90 -14.06 22.90
C SER A 166 -8.16 -13.46 23.53
N ALA A 167 -8.90 -12.61 22.80
CA ALA A 167 -10.21 -12.15 23.26
C ALA A 167 -11.26 -13.28 23.31
N ILE A 168 -11.06 -14.38 22.57
CA ILE A 168 -11.99 -15.51 22.53
C ILE A 168 -11.97 -16.24 23.89
N PRO A 169 -13.10 -16.35 24.60
CA PRO A 169 -13.15 -17.05 25.88
C PRO A 169 -12.72 -18.52 25.77
N TYR A 170 -12.13 -19.05 26.84
CA TYR A 170 -11.69 -20.44 27.03
C TYR A 170 -10.49 -20.89 26.17
N PHE A 171 -10.44 -20.55 24.87
CA PHE A 171 -9.46 -21.09 23.93
C PHE A 171 -8.55 -20.05 23.28
N GLY A 172 -8.79 -18.75 23.52
CA GLY A 172 -8.09 -17.66 22.84
C GLY A 172 -6.57 -17.73 23.00
N GLU A 173 -6.06 -17.96 24.20
CA GLU A 173 -4.60 -18.07 24.46
C GLU A 173 -3.97 -19.27 23.73
N SER A 174 -4.68 -20.39 23.67
CA SER A 174 -4.24 -21.58 22.91
C SER A 174 -4.17 -21.28 21.41
N ILE A 175 -5.12 -20.51 20.87
CA ILE A 175 -5.10 -20.06 19.47
C ILE A 175 -3.91 -19.12 19.23
N VAL A 176 -3.65 -18.16 20.12
CA VAL A 176 -2.50 -17.25 19.98
C VAL A 176 -1.18 -18.01 19.99
N THR A 177 -0.99 -18.91 20.95
CA THR A 177 0.22 -19.74 21.05
C THR A 177 0.35 -20.64 19.81
N LEU A 178 -0.76 -21.19 19.33
CA LEU A 178 -0.80 -21.95 18.08
C LEU A 178 -0.39 -21.08 16.90
N LEU A 179 -0.86 -19.83 16.79
CA LEU A 179 -0.53 -18.91 15.70
C LEU A 179 0.93 -18.45 15.76
N TRP A 180 1.47 -18.20 16.94
CA TRP A 180 2.87 -17.79 17.11
C TRP A 180 3.85 -18.95 16.90
N GLY A 181 3.50 -20.15 17.33
CA GLY A 181 4.44 -21.27 17.41
C GLY A 181 5.45 -21.14 18.53
N GLY A 182 5.08 -20.42 19.59
CA GLY A 182 5.93 -20.05 20.71
C GLY A 182 5.20 -19.07 21.64
N TYR A 183 5.93 -18.49 22.58
CA TYR A 183 5.38 -17.58 23.60
C TYR A 183 5.30 -16.11 23.17
N SER A 184 5.88 -15.77 22.01
CA SER A 184 5.83 -14.44 21.41
C SER A 184 5.92 -14.56 19.90
N VAL A 185 5.63 -13.47 19.20
CA VAL A 185 5.98 -13.34 17.79
C VAL A 185 7.50 -13.50 17.64
N GLY A 186 7.91 -14.35 16.70
CA GLY A 186 9.32 -14.64 16.44
C GLY A 186 9.50 -15.44 15.15
N ASN A 187 10.65 -16.10 15.01
CA ASN A 187 10.99 -16.85 13.80
C ASN A 187 9.94 -17.92 13.40
N PRO A 188 9.39 -18.73 14.33
CA PRO A 188 8.34 -19.69 13.97
C PRO A 188 7.10 -19.02 13.38
N THR A 189 6.75 -17.82 13.84
CA THR A 189 5.61 -17.02 13.35
C THR A 189 5.87 -16.48 11.95
N LEU A 190 7.08 -15.97 11.69
CA LEU A 190 7.45 -15.46 10.37
C LEU A 190 7.45 -16.58 9.32
N ASN A 191 8.03 -17.73 9.66
CA ASN A 191 8.20 -18.84 8.72
C ASN A 191 6.85 -19.42 8.24
N ARG A 192 5.91 -19.64 9.16
CA ARG A 192 4.54 -20.07 8.81
C ARG A 192 3.78 -19.01 8.03
N PHE A 193 3.95 -17.72 8.35
CA PHE A 193 3.27 -16.65 7.63
C PHE A 193 3.79 -16.55 6.21
N PHE A 194 5.07 -16.80 5.96
CA PHE A 194 5.59 -16.97 4.60
C PHE A 194 4.89 -18.12 3.86
N SER A 195 4.80 -19.31 4.48
CA SER A 195 4.12 -20.46 3.87
C SER A 195 2.65 -20.18 3.53
N LEU A 196 1.91 -19.57 4.47
CA LEU A 196 0.50 -19.24 4.28
C LEU A 196 0.31 -18.08 3.29
N HIS A 197 1.16 -17.06 3.31
CA HIS A 197 1.14 -15.98 2.34
C HIS A 197 1.42 -16.47 0.92
N TYR A 198 2.24 -17.51 0.75
CA TYR A 198 2.45 -18.18 -0.53
C TYR A 198 1.21 -18.99 -0.96
N LEU A 199 0.58 -19.72 -0.04
CA LEU A 199 -0.56 -20.61 -0.31
C LEU A 199 -1.85 -19.84 -0.64
N LEU A 200 -2.22 -18.84 0.17
CA LEU A 200 -3.54 -18.20 0.08
C LEU A 200 -3.84 -17.52 -1.26
N PRO A 201 -2.91 -16.90 -2.00
CA PRO A 201 -3.16 -16.40 -3.35
C PRO A 201 -3.71 -17.47 -4.31
N PHE A 202 -3.28 -18.72 -4.20
CA PHE A 202 -3.81 -19.83 -5.00
C PHE A 202 -5.20 -20.25 -4.55
N VAL A 203 -5.47 -20.19 -3.24
CA VAL A 203 -6.82 -20.39 -2.69
C VAL A 203 -7.75 -19.28 -3.22
N ILE A 204 -7.31 -18.01 -3.20
CA ILE A 204 -8.04 -16.88 -3.78
C ILE A 204 -8.34 -17.14 -5.25
N ALA A 205 -7.35 -17.57 -6.05
CA ALA A 205 -7.56 -17.89 -7.46
C ALA A 205 -8.63 -18.98 -7.65
N GLY A 206 -8.60 -20.04 -6.83
CA GLY A 206 -9.63 -21.08 -6.83
C GLY A 206 -11.03 -20.54 -6.51
N VAL A 207 -11.18 -19.69 -5.49
CA VAL A 207 -12.47 -19.06 -5.16
C VAL A 207 -12.91 -18.05 -6.22
N VAL A 208 -11.98 -17.35 -6.88
CA VAL A 208 -12.28 -16.46 -8.02
C VAL A 208 -12.86 -17.24 -9.19
N VAL A 209 -12.36 -18.46 -9.48
CA VAL A 209 -12.97 -19.35 -10.49
C VAL A 209 -14.42 -19.66 -10.12
N LEU A 210 -14.69 -20.02 -8.86
CA LEU A 210 -16.07 -20.25 -8.39
C LEU A 210 -16.92 -18.99 -8.48
N HIS A 211 -16.36 -17.82 -8.16
CA HIS A 211 -17.04 -16.54 -8.22
C HIS A 211 -17.44 -16.17 -9.67
N VAL A 212 -16.53 -16.33 -10.62
CA VAL A 212 -16.82 -16.14 -12.05
C VAL A 212 -17.84 -17.15 -12.56
N TRP A 213 -17.77 -18.41 -12.11
CA TRP A 213 -18.78 -19.41 -12.45
C TRP A 213 -20.16 -19.01 -11.92
N ALA A 214 -20.29 -18.64 -10.64
CA ALA A 214 -21.55 -18.16 -10.07
C ALA A 214 -22.12 -16.96 -10.85
N LEU A 215 -21.26 -16.05 -11.31
CA LEU A 215 -21.64 -14.94 -12.19
C LEU A 215 -22.19 -15.45 -13.54
N HIS A 216 -21.56 -16.46 -14.14
CA HIS A 216 -21.99 -17.01 -15.42
C HIS A 216 -23.32 -17.77 -15.33
N VAL A 217 -23.69 -18.29 -14.15
CA VAL A 217 -25.00 -18.91 -13.91
C VAL A 217 -26.07 -17.84 -13.71
N ALA A 218 -25.84 -16.87 -12.84
CA ALA A 218 -26.84 -15.85 -12.49
C ALA A 218 -26.94 -14.70 -13.51
N GLY A 219 -25.96 -14.56 -14.40
CA GLY A 219 -25.85 -13.43 -15.31
C GLY A 219 -25.34 -12.15 -14.64
N GLN A 220 -24.70 -11.29 -15.42
CA GLN A 220 -24.28 -9.97 -14.95
C GLN A 220 -25.47 -9.08 -14.61
N ASN A 221 -25.47 -8.50 -13.41
CA ASN A 221 -26.35 -7.36 -13.09
C ASN A 221 -25.94 -6.13 -13.93
N ASN A 222 -26.79 -5.12 -14.00
CA ASN A 222 -26.53 -3.89 -14.73
C ASN A 222 -27.02 -2.64 -13.99
N PRO A 223 -26.66 -1.41 -14.43
CA PRO A 223 -27.03 -0.19 -13.71
C PRO A 223 -28.53 0.04 -13.53
N ALA A 224 -29.35 -0.54 -14.40
CA ALA A 224 -30.81 -0.46 -14.30
C ALA A 224 -31.39 -1.47 -13.28
N GLY A 225 -30.69 -2.56 -12.98
CA GLY A 225 -31.15 -3.61 -12.06
C GLY A 225 -32.26 -4.50 -12.62
N VAL A 226 -32.56 -4.38 -13.91
CA VAL A 226 -33.57 -5.18 -14.63
C VAL A 226 -32.90 -6.35 -15.36
N GLU A 227 -33.54 -7.53 -15.39
CA GLU A 227 -33.01 -8.69 -16.11
C GLU A 227 -33.10 -8.49 -17.63
N ALA A 228 -32.18 -9.10 -18.37
CA ALA A 228 -32.22 -9.14 -19.82
C ALA A 228 -33.39 -10.02 -20.29
N LYS A 229 -34.22 -9.51 -21.22
CA LYS A 229 -35.41 -10.21 -21.72
C LYS A 229 -35.27 -10.63 -23.18
N THR A 230 -34.52 -9.85 -23.96
CA THR A 230 -34.38 -10.03 -25.41
C THR A 230 -32.92 -9.91 -25.84
N GLU A 231 -32.59 -10.40 -27.03
CA GLU A 231 -31.23 -10.25 -27.60
C GLU A 231 -30.80 -8.78 -27.73
N LYS A 232 -31.76 -7.85 -27.83
CA LYS A 232 -31.50 -6.40 -27.88
C LYS A 232 -30.95 -5.84 -26.56
N ASP A 233 -31.11 -6.56 -25.45
CA ASP A 233 -30.61 -6.14 -24.13
C ASP A 233 -29.12 -6.43 -23.93
N SER A 234 -28.53 -7.29 -24.78
CA SER A 234 -27.16 -7.75 -24.66
C SER A 234 -26.31 -7.55 -25.91
N VAL A 235 -25.00 -7.59 -25.71
CA VAL A 235 -23.96 -7.73 -26.75
C VAL A 235 -23.04 -8.89 -26.35
N PRO A 236 -22.35 -9.54 -27.30
CA PRO A 236 -21.32 -10.53 -26.94
C PRO A 236 -20.20 -9.85 -26.13
N PHE A 237 -19.58 -10.60 -25.22
CA PHE A 237 -18.51 -10.08 -24.37
C PHE A 237 -17.33 -9.59 -25.20
N THR A 238 -16.85 -10.39 -26.15
CA THR A 238 -15.83 -9.97 -27.12
C THR A 238 -16.51 -9.58 -28.44
N PRO A 239 -16.21 -8.40 -29.02
CA PRO A 239 -15.18 -7.44 -28.61
C PRO A 239 -15.64 -6.36 -27.61
N TYR A 240 -16.93 -6.24 -27.33
CA TYR A 240 -17.52 -5.07 -26.65
C TYR A 240 -17.02 -4.85 -25.22
N ALA A 241 -17.28 -5.79 -24.32
CA ALA A 241 -16.84 -5.73 -22.93
C ALA A 241 -15.31 -5.82 -22.84
N THR A 242 -14.67 -6.69 -23.63
CA THR A 242 -13.21 -6.85 -23.68
C THR A 242 -12.49 -5.53 -23.96
N ILE A 243 -12.91 -4.77 -24.97
CA ILE A 243 -12.26 -3.49 -25.31
C ILE A 243 -12.61 -2.40 -24.30
N LYS A 244 -13.82 -2.41 -23.71
CA LYS A 244 -14.17 -1.51 -22.61
C LYS A 244 -13.30 -1.76 -21.39
N ASP A 245 -13.08 -3.02 -21.05
CA ASP A 245 -12.24 -3.44 -19.93
C ASP A 245 -10.77 -3.14 -20.21
N ALA A 246 -10.26 -3.38 -21.42
CA ALA A 246 -8.89 -2.99 -21.82
C ALA A 246 -8.65 -1.48 -21.70
N PHE A 247 -9.63 -0.65 -22.09
CA PHE A 247 -9.58 0.79 -21.87
C PHE A 247 -9.59 1.13 -20.36
N GLY A 248 -10.51 0.56 -19.58
CA GLY A 248 -10.58 0.81 -18.13
C GLY A 248 -9.30 0.39 -17.40
N VAL A 249 -8.74 -0.78 -17.76
CA VAL A 249 -7.48 -1.30 -17.23
C VAL A 249 -6.32 -0.40 -17.61
N SER A 250 -6.22 0.09 -18.85
CA SER A 250 -5.13 1.01 -19.23
C SER A 250 -5.16 2.33 -18.44
N CYS A 251 -6.34 2.91 -18.20
CA CYS A 251 -6.48 4.06 -17.30
C CYS A 251 -6.07 3.73 -15.87
N PHE A 252 -6.45 2.55 -15.35
CA PHE A 252 -6.05 2.11 -14.02
C PHE A 252 -4.53 1.89 -13.91
N LEU A 253 -3.90 1.34 -14.95
CA LEU A 253 -2.45 1.13 -14.99
C LEU A 253 -1.67 2.46 -14.99
N ILE A 254 -2.20 3.52 -15.59
CA ILE A 254 -1.60 4.87 -15.48
C ILE A 254 -1.60 5.33 -14.01
N PHE A 255 -2.73 5.16 -13.31
CA PHE A 255 -2.85 5.51 -11.89
C PHE A 255 -1.95 4.63 -11.01
N PHE A 256 -1.85 3.33 -11.29
CA PHE A 256 -0.96 2.43 -10.57
C PHE A 256 0.52 2.76 -10.81
N ALA A 257 0.89 3.04 -12.06
CA ALA A 257 2.24 3.44 -12.43
C ALA A 257 2.69 4.72 -11.70
N TRP A 258 1.77 5.63 -11.39
CA TRP A 258 2.06 6.82 -10.58
C TRP A 258 2.71 6.47 -9.24
N PHE A 259 2.13 5.50 -8.53
CA PHE A 259 2.68 5.04 -7.25
C PHE A 259 3.99 4.29 -7.46
N ILE A 260 4.07 3.34 -8.40
CA ILE A 260 5.29 2.55 -8.60
C ILE A 260 6.51 3.44 -8.90
N PHE A 261 6.34 4.43 -9.77
CA PHE A 261 7.47 5.18 -10.33
C PHE A 261 7.69 6.54 -9.71
N TYR A 262 6.68 7.21 -9.17
CA TYR A 262 6.86 8.54 -8.59
C TYR A 262 6.67 8.53 -7.08
N MET A 263 5.68 7.79 -6.55
CA MET A 263 5.31 7.84 -5.13
C MET A 263 5.24 6.47 -4.39
N PRO A 264 6.27 5.61 -4.43
CA PRO A 264 6.17 4.20 -4.01
C PRO A 264 6.00 4.01 -2.52
N ASN A 265 6.45 4.99 -1.72
CA ASN A 265 6.38 4.93 -0.27
C ASN A 265 5.20 5.73 0.31
N TYR A 266 4.37 6.38 -0.53
CA TYR A 266 3.27 7.23 -0.07
C TYR A 266 2.16 6.46 0.67
N LEU A 267 1.91 5.22 0.25
CA LEU A 267 0.89 4.35 0.84
C LEU A 267 1.45 3.41 1.91
N GLY A 268 2.73 3.54 2.25
CA GLY A 268 3.43 2.74 3.25
C GLY A 268 3.70 3.51 4.54
N ASP A 269 4.33 2.83 5.49
CA ASP A 269 4.76 3.42 6.76
C ASP A 269 6.29 3.45 6.84
N ALA A 270 6.83 4.59 7.25
CA ALA A 270 8.27 4.84 7.36
C ALA A 270 8.93 3.91 8.38
N ASP A 271 8.25 3.59 9.49
CA ASP A 271 8.80 2.74 10.55
C ASP A 271 9.03 1.31 10.07
N ASN A 272 8.41 0.87 8.97
CA ASN A 272 8.68 -0.44 8.40
C ASN A 272 10.02 -0.51 7.63
N TYR A 273 10.75 0.60 7.53
CA TYR A 273 12.17 0.64 7.14
C TYR A 273 13.12 0.59 8.34
N ILE A 274 12.60 0.42 9.55
CA ILE A 274 13.37 0.12 10.76
C ILE A 274 13.23 -1.38 11.02
N PRO A 275 14.34 -2.14 11.18
CA PRO A 275 14.27 -3.55 11.53
C PRO A 275 13.47 -3.80 12.81
N ALA A 276 12.75 -4.91 12.87
CA ALA A 276 11.96 -5.28 14.04
C ALA A 276 12.82 -5.35 15.32
N ASN A 277 12.35 -4.68 16.38
CA ASN A 277 12.91 -4.73 17.71
C ASN A 277 11.80 -5.12 18.71
N PRO A 278 11.83 -6.37 19.23
CA PRO A 278 10.84 -6.84 20.20
C PRO A 278 10.81 -6.06 21.53
N GLY A 279 11.89 -5.35 21.86
CA GLY A 279 12.00 -4.57 23.09
C GLY A 279 11.53 -3.12 22.97
N VAL A 280 11.21 -2.64 21.76
CA VAL A 280 10.85 -1.23 21.51
C VAL A 280 9.62 -1.15 20.60
N THR A 281 8.49 -0.78 21.19
CA THR A 281 7.26 -0.48 20.48
C THR A 281 7.32 0.93 19.89
N PRO A 282 7.06 1.13 18.58
CA PRO A 282 6.89 2.46 18.01
C PRO A 282 5.80 3.24 18.73
N ALA A 283 5.98 4.56 18.85
CA ALA A 283 5.02 5.43 19.54
C ALA A 283 3.63 5.44 18.87
N HIS A 284 3.58 5.28 17.54
CA HIS A 284 2.34 5.28 16.77
C HIS A 284 2.25 4.06 15.85
N ILE A 285 1.75 2.95 16.37
CA ILE A 285 1.43 1.78 15.55
C ILE A 285 0.07 1.98 14.88
N VAL A 286 0.08 2.12 13.56
CA VAL A 286 -1.11 2.26 12.72
C VAL A 286 -1.08 1.15 11.67
N PRO A 287 -2.19 0.41 11.44
CA PRO A 287 -2.22 -0.60 10.39
C PRO A 287 -2.27 0.07 9.01
N GLU A 288 -2.07 -0.73 7.96
CA GLU A 288 -2.12 -0.22 6.60
C GLU A 288 -3.46 0.43 6.27
N TRP A 289 -3.46 1.38 5.33
CA TRP A 289 -4.61 2.25 5.08
C TRP A 289 -5.92 1.50 4.80
N TYR A 290 -5.81 0.34 4.15
CA TYR A 290 -6.95 -0.51 3.81
C TYR A 290 -7.53 -1.27 5.02
N TYR A 291 -6.90 -1.25 6.18
CA TYR A 291 -7.45 -1.78 7.44
C TYR A 291 -7.94 -0.71 8.41
N LEU A 292 -7.62 0.56 8.17
CA LEU A 292 -7.96 1.67 9.07
C LEU A 292 -9.45 1.75 9.44
N PRO A 293 -10.43 1.56 8.53
CA PRO A 293 -11.83 1.64 8.91
C PRO A 293 -12.23 0.61 9.98
N PHE A 294 -11.71 -0.61 9.89
CA PHE A 294 -12.00 -1.69 10.83
C PHE A 294 -11.22 -1.52 12.14
N TYR A 295 -9.97 -1.05 12.04
CA TYR A 295 -9.18 -0.68 13.20
C TYR A 295 -9.85 0.44 14.00
N ALA A 296 -10.40 1.46 13.33
CA ALA A 296 -11.16 2.54 13.97
C ALA A 296 -12.39 2.01 14.72
N ILE A 297 -13.13 1.05 14.13
CA ILE A 297 -14.26 0.38 14.79
C ILE A 297 -13.80 -0.35 16.05
N LEU A 298 -12.71 -1.13 15.97
CA LEU A 298 -12.15 -1.88 17.11
C LEU A 298 -11.85 -0.96 18.30
N ARG A 299 -11.08 0.10 18.07
CA ARG A 299 -10.61 1.01 19.13
C ARG A 299 -11.66 2.00 19.62
N SER A 300 -12.78 2.14 18.91
CA SER A 300 -13.89 3.00 19.35
C SER A 300 -14.60 2.42 20.57
N ILE A 301 -14.50 1.10 20.78
CA ILE A 301 -15.16 0.38 21.87
C ILE A 301 -14.16 0.13 23.01
N PRO A 302 -14.39 0.67 24.22
CA PRO A 302 -13.47 0.54 25.36
C PRO A 302 -13.61 -0.83 26.06
N ASN A 303 -13.62 -1.92 25.29
CA ASN A 303 -13.66 -3.29 25.78
C ASN A 303 -13.02 -4.21 24.74
N LYS A 304 -12.05 -5.04 25.17
CA LYS A 304 -11.28 -5.91 24.27
C LYS A 304 -12.17 -6.85 23.45
N LEU A 305 -13.03 -7.63 24.11
CA LEU A 305 -13.89 -8.60 23.43
C LEU A 305 -14.91 -7.91 22.52
N ALA A 306 -15.62 -6.88 23.02
CA ALA A 306 -16.64 -6.18 22.25
C ALA A 306 -16.03 -5.43 21.04
N GLY A 307 -14.84 -4.86 21.18
CA GLY A 307 -14.09 -4.24 20.08
C GLY A 307 -13.71 -5.26 19.00
N VAL A 308 -13.20 -6.44 19.40
CA VAL A 308 -12.91 -7.56 18.47
C VAL A 308 -14.18 -8.03 17.76
N VAL A 309 -15.27 -8.25 18.50
CA VAL A 309 -16.57 -8.66 17.94
C VAL A 309 -17.10 -7.62 16.97
N ALA A 310 -17.00 -6.32 17.28
CA ALA A 310 -17.43 -5.27 16.36
C ALA A 310 -16.56 -5.20 15.11
N MET A 311 -15.25 -5.35 15.23
CA MET A 311 -14.35 -5.35 14.08
C MET A 311 -14.68 -6.50 13.10
N PHE A 312 -14.74 -7.74 13.60
CA PHE A 312 -15.09 -8.89 12.77
C PHE A 312 -16.55 -8.84 12.30
N GLY A 313 -17.46 -8.38 13.16
CA GLY A 313 -18.87 -8.17 12.83
C GLY A 313 -19.06 -7.18 11.70
N ALA A 314 -18.23 -6.13 11.61
CA ALA A 314 -18.28 -5.15 10.53
C ALA A 314 -17.96 -5.75 9.15
N ILE A 315 -17.21 -6.85 9.11
CA ILE A 315 -16.90 -7.58 7.88
C ILE A 315 -17.95 -8.67 7.63
N VAL A 316 -18.25 -9.46 8.65
CA VAL A 316 -19.19 -10.60 8.56
C VAL A 316 -20.62 -10.14 8.21
N ILE A 317 -21.05 -8.96 8.65
CA ILE A 317 -22.36 -8.41 8.31
C ILE A 317 -22.58 -8.26 6.80
N LEU A 318 -21.50 -8.10 6.02
CA LEU A 318 -21.58 -8.06 4.56
C LEU A 318 -22.11 -9.38 4.01
N ALA A 319 -21.75 -10.54 4.57
CA ALA A 319 -22.26 -11.83 4.12
C ALA A 319 -23.78 -11.91 4.23
N PHE A 320 -24.37 -11.22 5.23
CA PHE A 320 -25.81 -11.21 5.48
C PHE A 320 -26.58 -10.14 4.68
N LEU A 321 -25.88 -9.30 3.91
CA LEU A 321 -26.48 -8.20 3.15
C LEU A 321 -27.69 -8.59 2.27
N PRO A 322 -27.69 -9.75 1.56
CA PRO A 322 -28.86 -10.17 0.77
C PRO A 322 -30.17 -10.30 1.56
N TRP A 323 -30.08 -10.62 2.85
CA TRP A 323 -31.24 -10.80 3.72
C TRP A 323 -31.58 -9.55 4.55
N LEU A 324 -30.68 -8.57 4.59
CA LEU A 324 -30.90 -7.30 5.28
C LEU A 324 -31.61 -6.27 4.38
N ASP A 325 -31.43 -6.32 3.05
CA ASP A 325 -32.16 -5.46 2.10
C ASP A 325 -33.24 -6.24 1.34
N ASN A 326 -34.46 -6.21 1.88
CA ASN A 326 -35.64 -6.86 1.29
C ASN A 326 -36.30 -6.09 0.14
N ALA A 327 -35.69 -4.99 -0.35
CA ALA A 327 -36.34 -4.20 -1.39
C ALA A 327 -36.32 -4.93 -2.73
N ARG A 328 -37.50 -5.05 -3.37
CA ARG A 328 -37.66 -5.67 -4.69
C ARG A 328 -36.88 -4.93 -5.79
N THR A 329 -36.78 -3.61 -5.68
CA THR A 329 -35.96 -2.81 -6.58
C THR A 329 -34.48 -3.01 -6.26
N ARG A 330 -33.73 -3.56 -7.23
CA ARG A 330 -32.30 -3.87 -7.03
C ARG A 330 -31.42 -2.63 -6.99
N SER A 331 -31.45 -1.83 -8.05
CA SER A 331 -30.53 -0.70 -8.22
C SER A 331 -30.94 0.50 -7.37
N SER A 332 -30.02 1.01 -6.55
CA SER A 332 -30.25 2.23 -5.78
C SER A 332 -30.40 3.48 -6.66
N LYS A 333 -30.08 3.39 -7.96
CA LYS A 333 -30.36 4.46 -8.94
C LYS A 333 -31.83 4.89 -8.93
N TYR A 334 -32.76 3.96 -8.67
CA TYR A 334 -34.20 4.21 -8.64
C TYR A 334 -34.78 4.24 -7.23
N ARG A 335 -33.93 4.24 -6.21
CA ARG A 335 -34.30 4.30 -4.80
C ARG A 335 -33.79 5.61 -4.21
N PRO A 336 -34.60 6.68 -4.20
CA PRO A 336 -34.13 8.03 -3.87
C PRO A 336 -33.46 8.14 -2.50
N LEU A 337 -34.01 7.48 -1.48
CA LEU A 337 -33.49 7.47 -0.11
C LEU A 337 -32.30 6.53 -0.01
N ALA A 338 -32.40 5.29 -0.55
CA ALA A 338 -31.27 4.34 -0.48
C ALA A 338 -30.01 4.90 -1.18
N LYS A 339 -30.18 5.63 -2.28
CA LYS A 339 -29.09 6.36 -2.94
C LYS A 339 -28.40 7.35 -2.01
N GLN A 340 -29.15 8.13 -1.23
CA GLN A 340 -28.59 9.12 -0.31
C GLN A 340 -27.86 8.44 0.85
N PHE A 341 -28.50 7.46 1.49
CA PHE A 341 -27.90 6.71 2.59
C PHE A 341 -26.67 5.91 2.18
N PHE A 342 -26.63 5.39 0.94
CA PHE A 342 -25.42 4.79 0.39
C PHE A 342 -24.24 5.77 0.37
N TRP A 343 -24.43 7.01 -0.11
CA TRP A 343 -23.35 7.99 -0.16
C TRP A 343 -22.94 8.47 1.23
N ILE A 344 -23.89 8.59 2.17
CA ILE A 344 -23.59 8.83 3.59
C ILE A 344 -22.72 7.68 4.13
N PHE A 345 -23.08 6.42 3.83
CA PHE A 345 -22.30 5.26 4.25
C PHE A 345 -20.88 5.24 3.68
N VAL A 346 -20.69 5.61 2.40
CA VAL A 346 -19.34 5.78 1.81
C VAL A 346 -18.52 6.80 2.59
N VAL A 347 -19.13 7.94 2.96
CA VAL A 347 -18.47 8.98 3.76
C VAL A 347 -18.13 8.47 5.16
N VAL A 348 -19.03 7.72 5.81
CA VAL A 348 -18.76 7.07 7.11
C VAL A 348 -17.53 6.17 7.01
N CYS A 349 -17.40 5.35 5.97
CA CYS A 349 -16.24 4.48 5.78
C CYS A 349 -14.94 5.27 5.58
N ILE A 350 -14.97 6.36 4.79
CA ILE A 350 -13.79 7.22 4.58
C ILE A 350 -13.38 7.91 5.89
N LEU A 351 -14.34 8.43 6.65
CA LEU A 351 -14.08 9.10 7.92
C LEU A 351 -13.59 8.11 8.99
N LEU A 352 -14.11 6.88 9.03
CA LEU A 352 -13.55 5.82 9.88
C LEU A 352 -12.10 5.52 9.50
N GLY A 353 -11.79 5.44 8.21
CA GLY A 353 -10.41 5.30 7.73
C GLY A 353 -9.52 6.44 8.21
N TYR A 354 -9.97 7.69 8.08
CA TYR A 354 -9.23 8.85 8.56
C TYR A 354 -9.03 8.83 10.09
N LEU A 355 -10.07 8.55 10.87
CA LEU A 355 -9.97 8.47 12.34
C LEU A 355 -9.08 7.31 12.79
N GLY A 356 -9.01 6.23 12.02
CA GLY A 356 -8.09 5.13 12.26
C GLY A 356 -6.62 5.55 12.22
N SER A 357 -6.26 6.59 11.47
CA SER A 357 -4.89 7.12 11.42
C SER A 357 -4.59 8.24 12.43
N GLN A 358 -5.60 8.69 13.19
CA GLN A 358 -5.44 9.69 14.24
C GLN A 358 -5.17 9.04 15.62
N PRO A 359 -4.58 9.75 16.59
CA PRO A 359 -4.47 9.28 17.97
C PRO A 359 -5.84 9.02 18.63
N PRO A 360 -5.97 8.02 19.53
CA PRO A 360 -7.23 7.69 20.22
C PRO A 360 -7.54 8.65 21.37
N GLU A 361 -7.58 9.94 21.08
CA GLU A 361 -7.70 11.00 22.10
C GLU A 361 -8.79 12.01 21.75
N GLY A 362 -9.35 12.64 22.79
CA GLY A 362 -10.29 13.75 22.66
C GLY A 362 -11.47 13.49 21.71
N ILE A 363 -11.68 14.40 20.77
CA ILE A 363 -12.81 14.37 19.83
C ILE A 363 -12.77 13.16 18.88
N TYR A 364 -11.58 12.63 18.56
CA TYR A 364 -11.44 11.51 17.63
C TYR A 364 -12.10 10.23 18.15
N VAL A 365 -12.05 9.98 19.46
CA VAL A 365 -12.71 8.82 20.09
C VAL A 365 -14.23 8.94 19.99
N ILE A 366 -14.78 10.12 20.27
CA ILE A 366 -16.23 10.37 20.22
C ILE A 366 -16.72 10.22 18.78
N ALA A 367 -16.01 10.84 17.82
CA ALA A 367 -16.33 10.71 16.39
C ALA A 367 -16.26 9.24 15.93
N GLY A 368 -15.24 8.48 16.36
CA GLY A 368 -15.09 7.07 16.03
C GLY A 368 -16.27 6.23 16.53
N ARG A 369 -16.74 6.48 17.76
CA ARG A 369 -17.93 5.82 18.33
C ARG A 369 -19.19 6.11 17.54
N ILE A 370 -19.44 7.39 17.21
CA ILE A 370 -20.62 7.79 16.42
C ILE A 370 -20.59 7.12 15.06
N LEU A 371 -19.46 7.18 14.35
CA LEU A 371 -19.34 6.59 13.02
C LEU A 371 -19.41 5.06 13.04
N THR A 372 -18.92 4.42 14.10
CA THR A 372 -19.09 2.98 14.31
C THR A 372 -20.58 2.62 14.42
N VAL A 373 -21.35 3.39 15.19
CA VAL A 373 -22.81 3.21 15.27
C VAL A 373 -23.46 3.45 13.90
N CYS A 374 -23.07 4.51 13.18
CA CYS A 374 -23.59 4.78 11.83
C CYS A 374 -23.30 3.63 10.86
N TYR A 375 -22.11 3.02 10.94
CA TYR A 375 -21.72 1.88 10.11
C TYR A 375 -22.69 0.70 10.31
N PHE A 376 -22.91 0.27 11.55
CA PHE A 376 -23.82 -0.85 11.83
C PHE A 376 -25.29 -0.49 11.59
N ALA A 377 -25.70 0.74 11.91
CA ALA A 377 -27.05 1.22 11.68
C ALA A 377 -27.42 1.20 10.18
N TYR A 378 -26.46 1.45 9.29
CA TYR A 378 -26.70 1.34 7.84
C TYR A 378 -27.23 -0.05 7.46
N PHE A 379 -26.58 -1.11 7.95
CA PHE A 379 -26.94 -2.48 7.62
C PHE A 379 -28.14 -3.01 8.42
N LEU A 380 -28.17 -2.76 9.72
CA LEU A 380 -29.14 -3.39 10.63
C LEU A 380 -30.46 -2.62 10.76
N ILE A 381 -30.45 -1.32 10.44
CA ILE A 381 -31.62 -0.44 10.64
C ILE A 381 -32.04 0.19 9.31
N VAL A 382 -31.13 0.93 8.67
CA VAL A 382 -31.45 1.75 7.49
C VAL A 382 -31.89 0.88 6.32
N LEU A 383 -31.10 -0.13 5.91
CA LEU A 383 -31.46 -0.99 4.78
C LEU A 383 -32.81 -1.73 4.98
N PRO A 384 -33.05 -2.42 6.13
CA PRO A 384 -34.34 -3.02 6.41
C PRO A 384 -35.49 -2.02 6.43
N LEU A 385 -35.31 -0.85 7.03
CA LEU A 385 -36.36 0.17 7.10
C LEU A 385 -36.69 0.74 5.72
N LEU A 386 -35.67 1.15 4.96
CA LEU A 386 -35.84 1.68 3.60
C LEU A 386 -36.53 0.68 2.69
N SER A 387 -36.28 -0.62 2.86
CA SER A 387 -36.97 -1.65 2.07
C SER A 387 -38.50 -1.67 2.26
N ARG A 388 -38.99 -1.13 3.37
CA ARG A 388 -40.43 -1.09 3.71
C ARG A 388 -41.09 0.27 3.43
N ILE A 389 -40.36 1.37 3.62
CA ILE A 389 -40.95 2.72 3.57
C ILE A 389 -40.70 3.45 2.24
N GLU A 390 -39.65 3.08 1.51
CA GLU A 390 -39.24 3.80 0.32
C GLU A 390 -40.16 3.45 -0.86
N THR A 391 -40.66 4.48 -1.55
CA THR A 391 -41.35 4.30 -2.83
C THR A 391 -40.33 4.43 -3.98
N PRO A 392 -40.02 3.33 -4.70
CA PRO A 392 -39.04 3.38 -5.79
C PRO A 392 -39.56 4.16 -7.00
N ARG A 393 -38.65 4.76 -7.76
CA ARG A 393 -38.94 5.35 -9.08
C ARG A 393 -39.23 4.25 -10.11
N PRO A 394 -39.99 4.56 -11.18
CA PRO A 394 -40.24 3.61 -12.26
C PRO A 394 -38.93 3.06 -12.85
N LEU A 395 -38.90 1.74 -13.04
CA LEU A 395 -37.82 1.05 -13.73
C LEU A 395 -38.06 1.09 -15.25
N PRO A 396 -37.00 1.14 -16.07
CA PRO A 396 -37.13 0.95 -17.50
C PRO A 396 -37.68 -0.46 -17.81
N ASN A 397 -38.46 -0.60 -18.88
CA ASN A 397 -39.09 -1.88 -19.23
C ASN A 397 -38.08 -2.94 -19.71
N SER A 398 -36.97 -2.48 -20.30
CA SER A 398 -35.86 -3.28 -20.81
C SER A 398 -34.51 -2.58 -20.60
N ILE A 399 -33.41 -3.29 -20.85
CA ILE A 399 -32.06 -2.71 -20.81
C ILE A 399 -31.87 -1.77 -22.00
N ALA A 400 -32.40 -2.13 -23.17
CA ALA A 400 -32.40 -1.28 -24.35
C ALA A 400 -33.09 0.07 -24.10
N ASP A 401 -34.21 0.09 -23.39
CA ASP A 401 -34.91 1.34 -23.05
C ASP A 401 -34.07 2.28 -22.15
N ASP A 402 -33.30 1.73 -21.19
CA ASP A 402 -32.39 2.52 -20.35
C ASP A 402 -31.27 3.16 -21.18
N VAL A 403 -30.80 2.45 -22.22
CA VAL A 403 -29.79 2.97 -23.15
C VAL A 403 -30.36 4.13 -23.97
N LEU A 404 -31.54 3.94 -24.58
CA LEU A 404 -32.19 4.95 -25.42
C LEU A 404 -32.59 6.20 -24.61
N ALA A 405 -33.09 6.02 -23.38
CA ALA A 405 -33.49 7.12 -22.51
C ALA A 405 -32.31 8.03 -22.09
N LYS A 406 -31.09 7.50 -21.97
CA LYS A 406 -29.89 8.29 -21.66
C LYS A 406 -29.50 9.30 -22.76
N SER A 407 -29.98 9.15 -23.99
CA SER A 407 -29.72 10.12 -25.07
C SER A 407 -30.45 11.46 -24.88
N LYS A 408 -31.45 11.52 -23.98
CA LYS A 408 -32.27 12.72 -23.71
C LYS A 408 -32.06 13.22 -22.28
N GLY A 409 -31.11 14.15 -22.12
CA GLY A 409 -31.07 15.08 -21.00
C GLY A 409 -30.23 14.66 -19.78
N ARG A 410 -29.36 15.58 -19.36
CA ARG A 410 -28.54 15.47 -18.14
C ARG A 410 -28.82 16.69 -17.26
N VAL A 411 -29.39 16.46 -16.07
CA VAL A 411 -29.27 17.38 -14.94
C VAL A 411 -28.88 16.54 -13.74
N VAL A 412 -27.66 16.73 -13.25
CA VAL A 412 -27.18 16.10 -12.01
C VAL A 412 -27.47 17.09 -10.88
N THR A 413 -28.41 16.75 -10.01
CA THR A 413 -28.70 17.54 -8.80
C THR A 413 -27.57 17.38 -7.78
N ALA A 414 -26.83 18.47 -7.53
CA ALA A 414 -25.66 18.57 -6.68
C ALA A 414 -25.94 18.60 -5.15
N ALA A 415 -27.21 18.56 -4.73
CA ALA A 415 -27.60 18.80 -3.34
C ALA A 415 -27.13 17.72 -2.34
N SER A 416 -27.03 16.46 -2.75
CA SER A 416 -26.63 15.35 -1.84
C SER A 416 -25.13 15.33 -1.53
N VAL A 417 -24.31 15.87 -2.42
CA VAL A 417 -22.85 15.95 -2.25
C VAL A 417 -22.49 17.05 -1.25
N MET A 418 -23.26 18.13 -1.21
CA MET A 418 -23.05 19.26 -0.28
C MET A 418 -23.22 18.87 1.20
N LEU A 419 -24.24 18.08 1.56
CA LEU A 419 -24.46 17.71 2.97
C LEU A 419 -23.37 16.76 3.51
N ALA A 420 -22.90 15.84 2.65
CA ALA A 420 -21.76 14.97 2.94
C ALA A 420 -20.44 15.77 3.08
N LEU A 421 -20.22 16.77 2.22
CA LEU A 421 -19.06 17.65 2.30
C LEU A 421 -19.09 18.58 3.52
N VAL A 422 -20.26 18.96 4.02
CA VAL A 422 -20.40 19.80 5.24
C VAL A 422 -20.06 19.01 6.51
N VAL A 423 -20.51 17.75 6.62
CA VAL A 423 -20.14 16.88 7.76
C VAL A 423 -18.67 16.49 7.70
N ALA A 424 -18.16 16.16 6.50
CA ALA A 424 -16.74 15.93 6.28
C ALA A 424 -15.93 17.20 6.60
N GLY A 425 -16.36 18.36 6.12
CA GLY A 425 -15.74 19.66 6.37
C GLY A 425 -15.69 20.03 7.85
N GLY A 426 -16.71 19.71 8.64
CA GLY A 426 -16.71 19.93 10.09
C GLY A 426 -15.69 19.06 10.85
N LEU A 427 -15.52 17.79 10.43
CA LEU A 427 -14.51 16.89 11.00
C LEU A 427 -13.09 17.25 10.55
N PHE A 428 -12.92 17.74 9.32
CA PHE A 428 -11.63 18.24 8.79
C PHE A 428 -11.28 19.65 9.32
N ALA A 429 -12.25 20.47 9.71
CA ALA A 429 -12.00 21.74 10.38
C ALA A 429 -11.59 21.53 11.85
N GLY A 430 -12.07 20.46 12.50
CA GLY A 430 -11.60 20.05 13.83
C GLY A 430 -10.16 19.50 13.85
N SER A 431 -9.59 19.16 12.69
CA SER A 431 -8.22 18.70 12.54
C SER A 431 -7.22 19.81 12.20
N THR A 432 -7.61 21.08 12.30
CA THR A 432 -6.66 22.22 12.33
C THR A 432 -5.91 22.27 13.67
N GLN A 433 -5.32 21.15 14.08
CA GLN A 433 -4.19 21.21 14.98
C GLN A 433 -2.95 21.38 14.09
N ASN A 434 -2.19 22.43 14.36
CA ASN A 434 -0.90 22.68 13.74
C ASN A 434 -0.09 21.37 13.67
N ALA A 435 0.55 21.12 12.54
CA ALA A 435 1.49 20.02 12.36
C ALA A 435 2.56 20.08 13.47
N LYS A 436 2.31 19.42 14.59
CA LYS A 436 3.30 19.12 15.60
C LYS A 436 3.98 17.84 15.13
N ALA A 437 5.31 17.79 15.21
CA ALA A 437 5.98 16.51 15.13
C ALA A 437 5.36 15.61 16.21
N GLU A 438 5.16 14.33 15.88
CA GLU A 438 4.38 13.39 16.69
C GLU A 438 4.89 13.20 18.12
N GLU A 439 6.10 13.70 18.41
CA GLU A 439 6.70 13.64 19.74
C GLU A 439 7.17 15.03 20.21
N GLY A 440 6.42 16.10 19.90
CA GLY A 440 6.63 17.42 20.49
C GLY A 440 7.77 18.27 19.92
N GLY A 441 8.48 17.80 18.89
CA GLY A 441 9.47 18.57 18.15
C GLY A 441 8.86 19.63 17.22
N ASN A 442 9.67 20.61 16.81
CA ASN A 442 9.27 21.57 15.77
C ASN A 442 9.17 20.86 14.42
N ALA A 443 8.24 21.28 13.57
CA ALA A 443 8.17 20.77 12.19
C ALA A 443 9.47 21.11 11.44
N PRO A 444 10.16 20.12 10.84
CA PRO A 444 11.33 20.38 10.02
C PRO A 444 11.00 21.35 8.88
N PRO A 445 11.89 22.30 8.56
CA PRO A 445 11.72 23.15 7.38
C PRO A 445 11.86 22.31 6.11
N ALA A 446 10.92 22.49 5.17
CA ALA A 446 11.01 21.86 3.86
C ALA A 446 12.24 22.40 3.09
N GLN A 447 13.04 21.49 2.53
CA GLN A 447 14.21 21.86 1.73
C GLN A 447 13.92 21.76 0.23
N SER A 448 14.78 22.40 -0.56
CA SER A 448 14.78 22.25 -2.01
C SER A 448 15.86 21.25 -2.42
N TRP A 449 15.45 20.03 -2.77
CA TRP A 449 16.37 18.98 -3.20
C TRP A 449 16.47 18.90 -4.72
N SER A 450 17.69 18.67 -5.23
CA SER A 450 17.92 18.42 -6.67
C SER A 450 17.16 17.19 -7.19
N PHE A 451 16.89 16.22 -6.30
CA PHE A 451 16.17 15.00 -6.59
C PHE A 451 14.64 15.12 -6.45
N SER A 452 14.10 16.29 -6.13
CA SER A 452 12.66 16.46 -5.96
C SER A 452 11.85 16.42 -7.25
N GLY A 453 10.59 16.00 -7.14
CA GLY A 453 9.63 15.97 -8.25
C GLY A 453 9.93 14.91 -9.33
N PRO A 454 9.17 14.89 -10.44
CA PRO A 454 9.19 13.77 -11.40
C PRO A 454 10.44 13.70 -12.27
N PHE A 455 11.20 14.80 -12.37
CA PHE A 455 12.42 14.92 -13.19
C PHE A 455 13.69 15.12 -12.35
N GLY A 456 13.56 15.20 -11.02
CA GLY A 456 14.68 15.43 -10.13
C GLY A 456 15.73 14.31 -10.21
N LYS A 457 16.99 14.71 -10.08
CA LYS A 457 18.18 13.85 -10.10
C LYS A 457 19.09 14.20 -8.93
N TYR A 458 19.87 13.23 -8.46
CA TYR A 458 20.87 13.51 -7.44
C TYR A 458 21.96 14.45 -7.96
N ASP A 459 22.41 15.40 -7.16
CA ASP A 459 23.60 16.18 -7.51
C ASP A 459 24.86 15.36 -7.22
N ARG A 460 25.69 15.11 -8.24
CA ARG A 460 26.83 14.19 -8.11
C ARG A 460 27.92 14.75 -7.22
N GLY A 461 28.17 16.06 -7.29
CA GLY A 461 29.08 16.73 -6.36
C GLY A 461 28.62 16.55 -4.92
N SER A 462 27.34 16.79 -4.67
CA SER A 462 26.70 16.59 -3.36
C SER A 462 26.78 15.15 -2.87
N LEU A 463 26.58 14.16 -3.74
CA LEU A 463 26.77 12.74 -3.37
C LEU A 463 28.22 12.43 -2.97
N GLN A 464 29.21 12.96 -3.70
CA GLN A 464 30.64 12.73 -3.40
C GLN A 464 31.05 13.42 -2.10
N ARG A 465 30.65 14.68 -1.92
CA ARG A 465 30.85 15.43 -0.68
C ARG A 465 30.15 14.78 0.50
N GLY A 466 28.92 14.29 0.30
CA GLY A 466 28.15 13.59 1.30
C GLY A 466 28.78 12.26 1.73
N LEU A 467 29.32 11.49 0.77
CA LEU A 467 30.11 10.29 1.06
C LEU A 467 31.37 10.64 1.88
N LYS A 468 32.05 11.76 1.56
CA LYS A 468 33.21 12.25 2.32
C LYS A 468 32.83 12.60 3.77
N VAL A 469 31.73 13.35 3.97
CA VAL A 469 31.20 13.66 5.31
C VAL A 469 30.80 12.38 6.07
N TYR A 470 30.13 11.44 5.41
CA TYR A 470 29.80 10.15 6.04
C TYR A 470 31.06 9.43 6.49
N LYS A 471 32.07 9.33 5.62
CA LYS A 471 33.32 8.62 5.92
C LYS A 471 34.09 9.29 7.07
N GLU A 472 34.28 10.59 7.02
CA GLU A 472 35.13 11.32 7.98
C GLU A 472 34.44 11.59 9.32
N VAL A 473 33.11 11.60 9.36
CA VAL A 473 32.34 11.97 10.56
C VAL A 473 31.36 10.87 10.98
N CYS A 474 30.39 10.53 10.14
CA CYS A 474 29.27 9.68 10.55
C CYS A 474 29.66 8.22 10.79
N SER A 475 30.66 7.71 10.04
CA SER A 475 31.06 6.30 10.06
C SER A 475 31.71 5.85 11.37
N ALA A 476 32.10 6.81 12.23
CA ALA A 476 32.62 6.52 13.56
C ALA A 476 31.55 5.91 14.49
N CYS A 477 30.28 6.26 14.29
CA CYS A 477 29.17 5.79 15.13
C CYS A 477 28.15 4.96 14.35
N HIS A 478 28.02 5.18 13.04
CA HIS A 478 26.97 4.60 12.23
C HIS A 478 27.49 3.63 11.17
N GLY A 479 26.69 2.59 10.90
CA GLY A 479 26.90 1.70 9.76
C GLY A 479 26.14 2.15 8.50
N LEU A 480 26.49 1.53 7.37
CA LEU A 480 25.78 1.60 6.09
C LEU A 480 25.62 0.18 5.52
N SER A 481 25.15 -0.72 6.39
CA SER A 481 25.31 -2.18 6.29
C SER A 481 24.53 -2.82 5.13
N TYR A 482 23.61 -2.09 4.48
CA TYR A 482 22.87 -2.55 3.31
C TYR A 482 23.41 -1.99 1.99
N VAL A 483 24.51 -1.23 2.02
CA VAL A 483 25.19 -0.71 0.83
C VAL A 483 26.50 -1.45 0.62
N ALA A 484 26.69 -2.01 -0.57
CA ALA A 484 27.96 -2.60 -0.99
C ALA A 484 28.86 -1.53 -1.63
N PHE A 485 30.18 -1.69 -1.51
CA PHE A 485 31.11 -0.72 -2.11
C PHE A 485 30.97 -0.61 -3.63
N ARG A 486 30.60 -1.70 -4.31
CA ARG A 486 30.30 -1.70 -5.75
C ARG A 486 29.18 -0.72 -6.12
N ASN A 487 28.23 -0.45 -5.20
CA ASN A 487 27.12 0.44 -5.49
C ASN A 487 27.57 1.88 -5.74
N LEU A 488 28.75 2.28 -5.25
CA LEU A 488 29.31 3.60 -5.55
C LEU A 488 29.55 3.82 -7.06
N ALA A 489 29.71 2.73 -7.82
CA ALA A 489 29.88 2.73 -9.26
C ALA A 489 28.57 2.51 -10.04
N ASP A 490 27.43 2.34 -9.37
CA ASP A 490 26.15 2.14 -10.04
C ASP A 490 25.69 3.41 -10.76
N ALA A 491 24.99 3.22 -11.89
CA ALA A 491 24.36 4.31 -12.60
C ALA A 491 23.32 5.00 -11.69
N GLY A 492 23.41 6.33 -11.57
CA GLY A 492 22.58 7.09 -10.62
C GLY A 492 23.27 7.41 -9.29
N GLY A 493 24.40 6.76 -8.99
CA GLY A 493 25.18 6.97 -7.77
C GLY A 493 26.22 8.10 -7.85
N PRO A 494 27.20 8.10 -6.92
CA PRO A 494 28.23 9.14 -6.81
C PRO A 494 29.16 9.29 -8.02
N GLY A 495 29.06 8.41 -9.03
CA GLY A 495 29.80 8.52 -10.29
C GLY A 495 31.22 7.96 -10.23
N TYR A 496 31.50 7.03 -9.30
CA TYR A 496 32.80 6.37 -9.22
C TYR A 496 32.92 5.37 -10.37
N SER A 497 34.12 5.21 -10.93
CA SER A 497 34.44 4.04 -11.75
C SER A 497 34.55 2.79 -10.87
N VAL A 498 34.43 1.61 -11.47
CA VAL A 498 34.65 0.33 -10.77
C VAL A 498 36.02 0.29 -10.09
N ALA A 499 37.05 0.85 -10.74
CA ALA A 499 38.40 0.94 -10.16
C ALA A 499 38.45 1.89 -8.94
N GLN A 500 37.78 3.05 -9.01
CA GLN A 500 37.69 3.96 -7.85
C GLN A 500 36.91 3.34 -6.69
N ALA A 501 35.82 2.63 -6.96
CA ALA A 501 35.05 1.91 -5.93
C ALA A 501 35.89 0.79 -5.30
N ALA A 502 36.68 0.05 -6.08
CA ALA A 502 37.60 -0.95 -5.58
C ALA A 502 38.74 -0.35 -4.75
N ALA A 503 39.31 0.77 -5.20
CA ALA A 503 40.32 1.50 -4.44
C ALA A 503 39.75 1.95 -3.08
N PHE A 504 38.57 2.58 -3.09
CA PHE A 504 37.86 3.01 -1.88
C PHE A 504 37.56 1.84 -0.93
N ALA A 505 37.12 0.69 -1.46
CA ALA A 505 36.87 -0.50 -0.66
C ALA A 505 38.15 -1.02 0.02
N SER A 506 39.29 -0.97 -0.67
CA SER A 506 40.56 -1.51 -0.16
C SER A 506 41.15 -0.72 1.02
N GLU A 507 40.66 0.51 1.25
CA GLU A 507 40.97 1.30 2.45
C GLU A 507 40.35 0.72 3.73
N TYR A 508 39.32 -0.12 3.62
CA TYR A 508 38.68 -0.77 4.75
C TYR A 508 39.35 -2.13 5.06
N LYS A 509 39.44 -2.46 6.35
CA LYS A 509 39.79 -3.80 6.81
C LYS A 509 38.50 -4.58 7.06
N ILE A 510 38.34 -5.68 6.34
CA ILE A 510 37.17 -6.55 6.43
C ILE A 510 37.60 -7.87 7.08
N LYS A 511 36.89 -8.24 8.13
CA LYS A 511 37.00 -9.56 8.76
C LYS A 511 36.34 -10.59 7.85
N ASP A 512 37.08 -11.63 7.48
CA ASP A 512 36.66 -12.71 6.59
C ASP A 512 37.09 -14.08 7.15
N GLY A 513 36.60 -15.16 6.54
CA GLY A 513 36.90 -16.53 6.92
C GLY A 513 35.67 -17.33 7.39
N PRO A 514 35.90 -18.49 8.02
CA PRO A 514 37.21 -19.02 8.43
C PRO A 514 38.10 -19.44 7.25
N ASN A 515 39.42 -19.40 7.43
CA ASN A 515 40.39 -20.04 6.53
C ASN A 515 40.36 -21.58 6.69
N ASP A 516 41.21 -22.30 5.96
CA ASP A 516 41.30 -23.77 6.02
C ASP A 516 41.66 -24.31 7.42
N GLN A 517 42.16 -23.45 8.33
CA GLN A 517 42.48 -23.76 9.71
C GLN A 517 41.35 -23.40 10.70
N GLY A 518 40.22 -22.87 10.21
CA GLY A 518 39.11 -22.44 11.08
C GLY A 518 39.27 -21.01 11.64
N GLU A 519 40.29 -20.27 11.23
CA GLU A 519 40.62 -18.96 11.79
C GLU A 519 40.01 -17.82 10.96
N MET A 520 39.45 -16.83 11.64
CA MET A 520 39.03 -15.58 11.00
C MET A 520 40.26 -14.70 10.74
N PHE A 521 40.30 -14.03 9.60
CA PHE A 521 41.41 -13.14 9.22
C PHE A 521 40.90 -11.78 8.76
N GLU A 522 41.80 -10.81 8.66
CA GLU A 522 41.49 -9.50 8.06
C GLU A 522 42.09 -9.40 6.66
N ARG A 523 41.33 -8.81 5.75
CA ARG A 523 41.80 -8.47 4.41
C ARG A 523 41.34 -7.07 4.00
N PRO A 524 42.01 -6.44 3.01
CA PRO A 524 41.46 -5.28 2.35
C PRO A 524 40.05 -5.58 1.82
N GLY A 525 39.16 -4.58 1.90
CA GLY A 525 37.82 -4.66 1.35
C GLY A 525 37.85 -4.81 -0.17
N ARG A 526 36.83 -5.49 -0.71
CA ARG A 526 36.58 -5.64 -2.14
C ARG A 526 35.23 -5.01 -2.50
N PRO A 527 34.96 -4.69 -3.78
CA PRO A 527 33.68 -4.11 -4.20
C PRO A 527 32.43 -4.89 -3.76
N ALA A 528 32.53 -6.22 -3.60
CA ALA A 528 31.40 -7.05 -3.17
C ALA A 528 31.11 -6.98 -1.65
N ASP A 529 32.00 -6.40 -0.85
CA ASP A 529 31.76 -6.26 0.59
C ASP A 529 30.84 -5.07 0.86
N TYR A 530 30.20 -5.12 2.03
CA TYR A 530 29.34 -4.06 2.54
C TYR A 530 30.14 -3.10 3.42
N PHE A 531 29.66 -1.86 3.51
CA PHE A 531 30.21 -0.92 4.48
C PHE A 531 30.11 -1.52 5.89
N PRO A 532 31.24 -1.68 6.61
CA PRO A 532 31.23 -2.32 7.91
C PRO A 532 30.56 -1.43 8.96
N SER A 533 29.89 -2.06 9.92
CA SER A 533 29.50 -1.39 11.16
C SER A 533 30.76 -1.06 11.97
N PRO A 534 30.86 0.12 12.60
CA PRO A 534 31.96 0.44 13.51
C PRO A 534 31.97 -0.42 14.78
N PHE A 535 30.85 -1.10 15.08
CA PHE A 535 30.69 -1.95 16.24
C PHE A 535 30.37 -3.40 15.84
N PRO A 536 30.89 -4.40 16.59
CA PRO A 536 30.66 -5.82 16.29
C PRO A 536 29.23 -6.28 16.59
N ASN A 537 28.51 -5.59 17.48
CA ASN A 537 27.12 -5.87 17.83
C ASN A 537 26.47 -4.63 18.48
N GLU A 538 25.16 -4.69 18.65
CA GLU A 538 24.35 -3.60 19.21
C GLU A 538 24.76 -3.23 20.65
N GLN A 539 25.10 -4.22 21.49
CA GLN A 539 25.51 -3.97 22.88
C GLN A 539 26.81 -3.17 22.95
N ALA A 540 27.80 -3.52 22.13
CA ALA A 540 29.04 -2.76 22.01
C ALA A 540 28.78 -1.33 21.54
N ALA A 541 27.87 -1.16 20.56
CA ALA A 541 27.45 0.15 20.10
C ALA A 541 26.79 0.97 21.22
N ARG A 542 25.91 0.36 22.03
CA ARG A 542 25.27 1.02 23.19
C ARG A 542 26.29 1.46 24.23
N VAL A 543 27.25 0.60 24.58
CA VAL A 543 28.30 0.94 25.54
C VAL A 543 29.12 2.13 25.06
N ALA A 544 29.50 2.15 23.78
CA ALA A 544 30.25 3.25 23.20
C ALA A 544 29.46 4.57 23.07
N ASN A 545 28.13 4.51 23.02
CA ASN A 545 27.25 5.67 22.74
C ASN A 545 26.26 5.95 23.89
N GLY A 546 26.71 5.90 25.14
CA GLY A 546 25.89 6.36 26.29
C GLY A 546 24.58 5.58 26.50
N GLY A 547 24.59 4.29 26.18
CA GLY A 547 23.45 3.37 26.27
C GLY A 547 22.51 3.36 25.06
N ALA A 548 22.74 4.22 24.05
CA ALA A 548 21.94 4.25 22.82
C ALA A 548 22.62 3.46 21.70
N ALA A 549 21.86 2.68 20.94
CA ALA A 549 22.36 2.05 19.73
C ALA A 549 22.18 3.04 18.56
N PRO A 550 23.24 3.49 17.90
CA PRO A 550 23.11 4.30 16.70
C PRO A 550 22.37 3.50 15.60
N PRO A 551 21.43 4.12 14.87
CA PRO A 551 20.80 3.46 13.74
C PRO A 551 21.79 3.24 12.59
N ASP A 552 21.55 2.19 11.81
CA ASP A 552 22.15 2.06 10.48
C ASP A 552 21.61 3.15 9.54
N LEU A 553 22.49 3.79 8.78
CA LEU A 553 22.11 4.94 7.96
C LEU A 553 21.66 4.58 6.54
N SER A 554 21.75 3.31 6.12
CA SER A 554 21.42 2.91 4.73
C SER A 554 19.99 3.26 4.31
N LEU A 555 19.07 3.36 5.27
CA LEU A 555 17.64 3.61 5.07
C LEU A 555 17.11 4.81 5.85
N ILE A 556 17.97 5.61 6.49
CA ILE A 556 17.54 6.60 7.49
C ILE A 556 16.56 7.64 6.93
N THR A 557 16.72 8.03 5.68
CA THR A 557 15.85 8.98 4.95
C THR A 557 14.49 8.38 4.55
N LYS A 558 14.31 7.06 4.65
CA LYS A 558 13.01 6.38 4.55
C LYS A 558 12.44 6.02 5.91
N ALA A 559 13.31 5.67 6.86
CA ALA A 559 12.97 5.21 8.20
C ALA A 559 12.61 6.35 9.17
N ARG A 560 12.95 7.59 8.82
CA ARG A 560 12.55 8.79 9.55
C ARG A 560 11.67 9.64 8.66
N SER A 561 10.62 10.20 9.24
CA SER A 561 9.64 11.04 8.56
C SER A 561 8.91 11.91 9.58
N TYR A 562 8.08 12.83 9.11
CA TYR A 562 7.17 13.61 9.94
C TYR A 562 5.81 13.75 9.25
N LYS A 563 4.74 13.85 10.04
CA LYS A 563 3.39 14.02 9.50
C LYS A 563 3.17 15.47 9.03
N ARG A 564 2.74 15.63 7.78
CA ARG A 564 2.30 16.94 7.26
C ARG A 564 0.84 17.27 7.58
N GLY A 565 0.03 16.27 7.94
CA GLY A 565 -1.37 16.45 8.32
C GLY A 565 -2.30 16.87 7.16
N PHE A 566 -3.57 17.06 7.46
CA PHE A 566 -4.56 17.59 6.51
C PHE A 566 -4.49 19.13 6.47
N PRO A 567 -4.61 19.80 5.31
CA PRO A 567 -4.83 19.24 3.96
C PRO A 567 -3.54 18.85 3.23
N GLN A 568 -2.37 18.99 3.86
CA GLN A 568 -1.08 18.89 3.18
C GLN A 568 -0.81 17.51 2.57
N PHE A 569 -1.18 16.41 3.21
CA PHE A 569 -0.99 15.08 2.61
C PHE A 569 -1.74 14.93 1.28
N VAL A 570 -2.87 15.62 1.09
CA VAL A 570 -3.63 15.64 -0.17
C VAL A 570 -2.91 16.50 -1.21
N ILE A 571 -2.36 17.64 -0.80
CA ILE A 571 -1.56 18.49 -1.68
C ILE A 571 -0.31 17.72 -2.14
N ASP A 572 0.31 16.96 -1.25
CA ASP A 572 1.50 16.14 -1.52
C ASP A 572 1.27 15.07 -2.58
N PHE A 573 0.06 14.54 -2.67
CA PHE A 573 -0.31 13.63 -3.76
C PHE A 573 -0.16 14.29 -5.15
N PHE A 574 -0.54 15.57 -5.26
CA PHE A 574 -0.48 16.30 -6.53
C PHE A 574 0.87 16.98 -6.76
N SER A 575 1.51 17.50 -5.71
CA SER A 575 2.86 18.07 -5.80
C SER A 575 3.95 17.02 -5.90
N GLN A 576 3.62 15.75 -5.63
CA GLN A 576 4.53 14.61 -5.52
C GLN A 576 5.59 14.75 -4.42
N TYR A 577 5.34 15.60 -3.43
CA TYR A 577 6.28 15.81 -2.34
C TYR A 577 6.38 14.55 -1.46
N GLN A 578 7.61 14.04 -1.31
CA GLN A 578 7.96 12.84 -0.55
C GLN A 578 9.26 13.01 0.26
N GLU A 579 9.72 14.24 0.41
CA GLU A 579 11.02 14.56 0.99
C GLU A 579 10.96 14.76 2.52
N GLN A 580 9.91 14.28 3.19
CA GLN A 580 9.77 14.39 4.64
C GLN A 580 10.97 13.80 5.39
N GLY A 581 11.48 12.66 4.91
CA GLY A 581 12.62 12.00 5.53
C GLY A 581 13.96 12.72 5.36
N PRO A 582 14.41 13.07 4.13
CA PRO A 582 15.61 13.90 3.99
C PRO A 582 15.47 15.27 4.65
N ASP A 583 14.31 15.93 4.59
CA ASP A 583 14.08 17.19 5.33
C ASP A 583 14.27 17.01 6.84
N TYR A 584 13.80 15.89 7.39
CA TYR A 584 14.00 15.57 8.80
C TYR A 584 15.47 15.34 9.14
N VAL A 585 16.19 14.55 8.34
CA VAL A 585 17.62 14.25 8.58
C VAL A 585 18.46 15.53 8.51
N ASP A 586 18.24 16.37 7.50
CA ASP A 586 18.92 17.65 7.34
C ASP A 586 18.66 18.59 8.54
N ALA A 587 17.40 18.68 8.97
CA ALA A 587 17.01 19.49 10.12
C ALA A 587 17.65 19.00 11.42
N ILE A 588 17.70 17.68 11.66
CA ILE A 588 18.34 17.11 12.85
C ILE A 588 19.81 17.47 12.92
N LEU A 589 20.54 17.37 11.80
CA LEU A 589 21.97 17.67 11.75
C LEU A 589 22.28 19.15 12.04
N GLN A 590 21.36 20.05 11.67
CA GLN A 590 21.48 21.48 11.93
C GLN A 590 20.85 21.93 13.26
N GLY A 591 20.06 21.09 13.90
CA GLY A 591 19.19 21.44 15.04
C GLY A 591 19.84 21.45 16.42
N PHE A 592 21.16 21.25 16.50
CA PHE A 592 21.89 21.23 17.78
C PHE A 592 22.17 22.65 18.28
N GLU A 593 21.73 22.93 19.51
CA GLU A 593 21.98 24.20 20.20
C GLU A 593 22.74 23.94 21.51
N ASP A 594 23.71 24.79 21.84
CA ASP A 594 24.59 24.59 23.01
C ASP A 594 23.84 24.75 24.35
N LYS A 595 22.68 25.41 24.36
CA LYS A 595 21.84 25.62 25.55
C LYS A 595 20.39 25.30 25.24
N ALA A 596 19.79 24.46 26.08
CA ALA A 596 18.36 24.23 26.03
C ALA A 596 17.59 25.52 26.39
N PRO A 597 16.43 25.79 25.77
CA PRO A 597 15.55 26.90 26.13
C PRO A 597 15.13 26.85 27.61
N ALA A 598 14.83 28.01 28.18
CA ALA A 598 14.40 28.11 29.57
C ALA A 598 13.16 27.22 29.84
N GLY A 599 13.24 26.37 30.85
CA GLY A 599 12.18 25.42 31.23
C GLY A 599 12.28 24.03 30.58
N VAL A 600 13.23 23.79 29.68
CA VAL A 600 13.49 22.46 29.12
C VAL A 600 14.60 21.78 29.90
N THR A 601 14.29 20.65 30.56
CA THR A 601 15.28 19.81 31.23
C THR A 601 15.74 18.69 30.30
N ILE A 602 17.04 18.62 30.02
CA ILE A 602 17.63 17.56 29.22
C ILE A 602 18.21 16.49 30.15
N PRO A 603 17.80 15.22 30.02
CA PRO A 603 18.37 14.11 30.79
C PRO A 603 19.89 14.03 30.63
N GLU A 604 20.57 13.59 31.69
CA GLU A 604 22.02 13.38 31.66
C GLU A 604 22.43 12.45 30.50
N GLY A 605 23.51 12.82 29.80
CA GLY A 605 23.99 12.10 28.61
C GLY A 605 23.16 12.33 27.33
N SER A 606 22.17 13.23 27.35
CA SER A 606 21.41 13.65 26.17
C SER A 606 21.73 15.11 25.80
N TYR A 607 21.42 15.48 24.57
CA TYR A 607 21.71 16.79 23.99
C TYR A 607 20.41 17.45 23.53
N TYR A 608 20.34 18.78 23.62
CA TYR A 608 19.21 19.52 23.08
C TYR A 608 19.26 19.51 21.55
N ASN A 609 18.16 19.10 20.93
CA ASN A 609 17.96 19.24 19.48
C ASN A 609 16.57 19.79 19.19
N LYS A 610 16.51 20.86 18.39
CA LYS A 610 15.27 21.59 18.09
C LYS A 610 14.21 20.74 17.37
N TYR A 611 14.62 19.78 16.54
CA TYR A 611 13.74 19.01 15.67
C TYR A 611 13.58 17.56 16.12
N PHE A 612 14.47 17.07 17.00
CA PHE A 612 14.32 15.73 17.56
C PHE A 612 13.08 15.69 18.47
N PRO A 613 12.26 14.64 18.36
CA PRO A 613 11.29 14.27 19.37
C PRO A 613 11.70 14.48 20.83
N GLY A 614 10.85 15.16 21.61
CA GLY A 614 11.10 15.48 23.01
C GLY A 614 12.29 16.40 23.24
N HIS A 615 12.88 16.96 22.18
CA HIS A 615 14.08 17.80 22.18
C HIS A 615 15.32 17.19 22.83
N SER A 616 15.32 15.90 23.09
CA SER A 616 16.36 15.20 23.85
C SER A 616 16.92 14.04 23.03
N ILE A 617 18.08 14.24 22.42
CA ILE A 617 18.73 13.23 21.57
C ILE A 617 19.96 12.64 22.26
N LYS A 618 20.12 11.31 22.20
CA LYS A 618 21.32 10.60 22.68
C LYS A 618 22.41 10.52 21.59
N MET A 619 22.69 11.66 20.97
CA MET A 619 23.73 11.82 19.97
C MET A 619 24.37 13.20 20.18
N PRO A 620 25.69 13.32 20.39
CA PRO A 620 26.35 14.62 20.46
C PRO A 620 26.27 15.34 19.10
N LYS A 621 26.49 16.65 19.09
CA LYS A 621 26.54 17.45 17.86
C LYS A 621 27.62 16.87 16.92
N PRO A 622 27.25 16.31 15.75
CA PRO A 622 28.20 15.56 14.92
C PRO A 622 29.03 16.47 14.00
N LEU A 623 28.50 17.63 13.64
CA LEU A 623 29.05 18.52 12.62
C LEU A 623 29.41 19.89 13.21
N SER A 624 30.58 20.41 12.82
CA SER A 624 31.06 21.76 13.13
C SER A 624 31.68 22.42 11.89
N ASP A 625 31.62 23.75 11.80
CA ASP A 625 32.21 24.47 10.67
C ASP A 625 33.72 24.21 10.56
N GLY A 626 34.23 24.05 9.33
CA GLY A 626 35.63 23.75 9.06
C GLY A 626 36.06 22.29 9.33
N GLN A 627 35.16 21.40 9.77
CA GLN A 627 35.50 20.02 10.13
C GLN A 627 35.92 19.14 8.94
N VAL A 628 35.28 19.30 7.79
CA VAL A 628 35.56 18.54 6.55
C VAL A 628 35.91 19.52 5.43
N THR A 629 37.04 19.30 4.75
CA THR A 629 37.46 20.15 3.62
C THR A 629 37.06 19.51 2.30
N PHE A 630 36.41 20.26 1.42
CA PHE A 630 36.01 19.80 0.10
C PHE A 630 37.00 20.20 -0.98
N ASP A 631 37.31 19.26 -1.87
CA ASP A 631 38.33 19.43 -2.91
C ASP A 631 37.85 20.34 -4.07
N ASP A 632 36.53 20.55 -4.16
CA ASP A 632 35.87 21.42 -5.16
C ASP A 632 35.67 22.87 -4.68
N GLY A 633 36.16 23.21 -3.48
CA GLY A 633 36.01 24.55 -2.90
C GLY A 633 34.62 24.86 -2.31
N SER A 634 33.74 23.86 -2.18
CA SER A 634 32.43 24.03 -1.55
C SER A 634 32.54 24.52 -0.09
N PRO A 635 31.56 25.28 0.43
CA PRO A 635 31.63 25.84 1.77
C PRO A 635 31.80 24.78 2.87
N ALA A 636 32.81 24.96 3.73
CA ALA A 636 33.08 24.11 4.88
C ALA A 636 32.17 24.48 6.07
N THR A 637 30.85 24.32 5.91
CA THR A 637 29.83 24.74 6.89
C THR A 637 28.90 23.60 7.27
N VAL A 638 28.34 23.62 8.49
CA VAL A 638 27.36 22.63 8.95
C VAL A 638 26.17 22.51 8.00
N LYS A 639 25.69 23.63 7.44
CA LYS A 639 24.59 23.62 6.46
C LYS A 639 24.96 22.86 5.18
N GLN A 640 26.16 23.09 4.65
CA GLN A 640 26.63 22.38 3.46
C GLN A 640 26.83 20.89 3.75
N TYR A 641 27.44 20.55 4.89
CA TYR A 641 27.65 19.18 5.31
C TYR A 641 26.33 18.42 5.49
N ALA A 642 25.35 19.03 6.17
CA ALA A 642 24.04 18.44 6.40
C ALA A 642 23.30 18.16 5.08
N HIS A 643 23.31 19.13 4.15
CA HIS A 643 22.69 18.96 2.84
C HIS A 643 23.36 17.85 2.02
N ASP A 644 24.69 17.83 1.97
CA ASP A 644 25.42 16.86 1.16
C ASP A 644 25.33 15.45 1.74
N VAL A 645 25.52 15.27 3.05
CA VAL A 645 25.39 13.94 3.68
C VAL A 645 23.96 13.43 3.59
N THR A 646 22.95 14.30 3.75
CA THR A 646 21.55 13.91 3.58
C THR A 646 21.25 13.50 2.14
N THR A 647 21.82 14.19 1.15
CA THR A 647 21.70 13.81 -0.26
C THR A 647 22.33 12.45 -0.53
N PHE A 648 23.51 12.18 0.03
CA PHE A 648 24.15 10.86 -0.03
C PHE A 648 23.30 9.77 0.65
N LEU A 649 22.73 10.05 1.82
CA LEU A 649 21.89 9.10 2.56
C LEU A 649 20.52 8.89 1.88
N MET A 650 20.02 9.88 1.13
CA MET A 650 18.84 9.71 0.28
C MET A 650 19.14 8.77 -0.89
N TRP A 651 20.28 8.94 -1.55
CA TRP A 651 20.74 7.98 -2.55
C TRP A 651 20.98 6.59 -1.95
N ALA A 652 21.61 6.52 -0.77
CA ALA A 652 21.80 5.27 -0.08
C ALA A 652 20.46 4.56 0.17
N ALA A 653 19.39 5.28 0.52
CA ALA A 653 18.07 4.67 0.73
C ALA A 653 17.31 4.36 -0.57
N GLU A 654 17.42 5.19 -1.62
CA GLU A 654 16.81 4.99 -2.94
C GLU A 654 17.86 5.09 -4.07
N PRO A 655 18.73 4.08 -4.27
CA PRO A 655 19.79 4.16 -5.27
C PRO A 655 19.25 4.15 -6.71
N HIS A 656 18.11 3.50 -6.93
CA HIS A 656 17.45 3.39 -8.24
C HIS A 656 16.45 4.51 -8.53
N MET A 657 16.40 5.58 -7.74
CA MET A 657 15.40 6.66 -7.88
C MET A 657 15.37 7.26 -9.30
N GLU A 658 16.53 7.52 -9.90
CA GLU A 658 16.60 8.10 -11.23
C GLU A 658 16.17 7.12 -12.33
N GLU A 659 16.61 5.87 -12.22
CA GLU A 659 16.19 4.80 -13.12
C GLU A 659 14.68 4.60 -13.05
N ARG A 660 14.12 4.56 -11.84
CA ARG A 660 12.70 4.47 -11.56
C ARG A 660 11.93 5.59 -12.26
N LYS A 661 12.33 6.86 -12.08
CA LYS A 661 11.66 8.00 -12.73
C LYS A 661 11.77 7.97 -14.26
N ARG A 662 12.94 7.59 -14.79
CA ARG A 662 13.18 7.46 -16.24
C ARG A 662 12.28 6.40 -16.87
N ILE A 663 12.26 5.20 -16.31
CA ILE A 663 11.39 4.10 -16.78
C ILE A 663 9.92 4.50 -16.61
N GLY A 664 9.58 5.13 -15.49
CA GLY A 664 8.24 5.67 -15.24
C GLY A 664 7.75 6.57 -16.37
N MET A 665 8.59 7.50 -16.83
CA MET A 665 8.24 8.39 -17.94
C MET A 665 7.93 7.62 -19.23
N GLN A 666 8.74 6.61 -19.56
CA GLN A 666 8.54 5.76 -20.74
C GLN A 666 7.23 4.95 -20.62
N VAL A 667 6.98 4.37 -19.45
CA VAL A 667 5.76 3.60 -19.18
C VAL A 667 4.52 4.50 -19.24
N PHE A 668 4.56 5.70 -18.66
CA PHE A 668 3.47 6.66 -18.73
C PHE A 668 3.15 7.06 -20.16
N PHE A 669 4.17 7.40 -20.96
CA PHE A 669 3.98 7.73 -22.36
C PHE A 669 3.30 6.59 -23.12
N PHE A 670 3.81 5.36 -22.97
CA PHE A 670 3.21 4.17 -23.58
C PHE A 670 1.75 3.97 -23.15
N LEU A 671 1.47 3.99 -21.84
CA LEU A 671 0.13 3.73 -21.31
C LEU A 671 -0.87 4.82 -21.72
N ILE A 672 -0.47 6.09 -21.81
CA ILE A 672 -1.32 7.18 -22.30
C ILE A 672 -1.68 6.96 -23.77
N VAL A 673 -0.69 6.69 -24.63
CA VAL A 673 -0.93 6.41 -26.06
C VAL A 673 -1.82 5.17 -26.20
N PHE A 674 -1.53 4.10 -25.46
CA PHE A 674 -2.33 2.89 -25.47
C PHE A 674 -3.77 3.13 -25.02
N ALA A 675 -3.99 3.89 -23.94
CA ALA A 675 -5.33 4.25 -23.47
C ALA A 675 -6.11 5.08 -24.50
N ILE A 676 -5.45 6.01 -25.19
CA ILE A 676 -6.04 6.79 -26.28
C ILE A 676 -6.46 5.88 -27.44
N LEU A 677 -5.59 4.95 -27.86
CA LEU A 677 -5.92 3.97 -28.91
C LEU A 677 -7.08 3.04 -28.50
N MET A 678 -7.09 2.57 -27.25
CA MET A 678 -8.18 1.77 -26.70
C MET A 678 -9.48 2.57 -26.63
N TYR A 679 -9.43 3.86 -26.31
CA TYR A 679 -10.60 4.73 -26.31
C TYR A 679 -11.22 4.85 -27.72
N PHE A 680 -10.42 5.11 -28.75
CA PHE A 680 -10.91 5.21 -30.13
C PHE A 680 -11.42 3.87 -30.66
N THR A 681 -10.70 2.78 -30.39
CA THR A 681 -11.14 1.42 -30.74
C THR A 681 -12.47 1.09 -30.07
N LYS A 682 -12.61 1.38 -28.77
CA LYS A 682 -13.86 1.22 -28.03
C LYS A 682 -14.99 2.03 -28.66
N ARG A 683 -14.75 3.30 -29.00
CA ARG A 683 -15.76 4.14 -29.66
C ARG A 683 -16.23 3.55 -30.98
N LYS A 684 -15.30 3.04 -31.80
CA LYS A 684 -15.62 2.40 -33.08
C LYS A 684 -16.45 1.13 -32.88
N VAL A 685 -16.02 0.25 -31.97
CA VAL A 685 -16.71 -1.02 -31.70
C VAL A 685 -18.09 -0.82 -31.10
N TRP A 686 -18.26 0.16 -30.22
CA TRP A 686 -19.54 0.42 -29.57
C TRP A 686 -20.48 1.34 -30.37
N ALA A 687 -20.07 1.81 -31.56
CA ALA A 687 -20.86 2.74 -32.39
C ALA A 687 -22.21 2.15 -32.79
N ASP A 688 -22.24 0.87 -33.16
CA ASP A 688 -23.45 0.19 -33.65
C ASP A 688 -24.25 -0.49 -32.51
N ALA A 689 -23.75 -0.42 -31.27
CA ALA A 689 -24.36 -1.05 -30.10
C ALA A 689 -25.32 -0.14 -29.32
N HIS A 690 -25.28 1.17 -29.58
CA HIS A 690 -26.01 2.22 -28.86
C HIS A 690 -26.97 3.00 -29.74
#